data_AF-A0A7S4S365-F1
#
_entry.id   AF-A0A7S4S365-F1
#
_cell.length_a   1.000
_cell.length_b   1.000
_cell.length_c   1.000
_cell.angle_alpha   90.00
_cell.angle_beta   90.00
_cell.angle_gamma   90.00
#
_symmetry.space_group_name_H-M   'P 1'
#
loop_
_entity.id
_entity.type
_entity.pdbx_description
1 polymer ?
#
loop_
_entity_poly.entity_id
_entity_poly.type
_entity_poly.pdbx_seq_one_letter_code
_entity_poly.pdbx_strand_id
1 'polypeptide(L)'
;MAAALPSRAACLERAESSDEGFSQCAAFTDFFGRVNQEVISSMSQDYLSRVREEQPLAIRTTAPSFGRLTLNVQEVLSVSRQRLGGFVSNGLIRVTAGCNGTTLQQLFTYRCSEAHLGDAEHSGAGAEGCALGAGAAVRRRGLELTVPRPLQGPLDLGGLMHALSAWTSSAVKSLAASAAAAPPLAAVLGRLAGQAAGATALPLKLSGVDLTSFFGQEALEKELATHVGLFSLTSAVMFIGSIRGLNKHSTAQEGNIVGILATALGILSVVASPGFHGLNRFTITFLLAGTLGYSIAANVQMEEMPQLVAGFHSFVGLAAVSAGFASFFNPGAHFLTLRAIETFAGTAIGALTFTGSVVAAGKLHGTISGAPIVLENRWALNIAGALSSLALGLAFTNPAVYASSMGTACLLANTAIWGFLGTNMVLPIGGADMPVVISLLNACSGLATSAAGFMLSNQLLTITGALVASSGTLLSDIMCRGINRSMSNVLLGGFGTDGGVAVGPDGGAGGTVNEVSAMGFVDLLASAKRVVIVPGYGLAVARCQQRLAEIVLLLRQHKVHVHFAIHPVAGRLPGHMNVLLAEADVPYDIVREMEDINREMPQYDVAIVVGANDIVNPATQTDPNSPIYGMPAVEVWRCKTCIVLKRSMGTGYSGVDNPLFYLDNVRMFFGDARQSMDTVLHLLQESQERFRSLGAATPDSTGRRDQLRETREEYPVACKVVGVVRERGAGERRVSVTPGAVAKLRRMGFSVLFEAGAGLAAGFSDEEYLREGGVQVAESAVEVLKQADVILKVTAPMLDEVQVLQSSQTMVGFWNMHGVQDLMEALGQSQATFVNLSLIPRISRAQRLDALTSMANVAGYRAVIDAFSHLPRFSRSSVTACGAVPPAKVLVIGAGVAGLSAIATAHALGAKVYANDVREAAREQVESMGAEFVPVDAPGVAGEGVGGYASEMGQAFKEAQLATYARLVPDMDIVISTAMIPNREAPKLLTEEMLRSMRRGSVVVDLAAQTGGNCTSTEKDKVVVTPDGITVIGETNYPSQMPGQASEMLGNNFVALLEALGGAADFGGAHWDDQVIQQATVTREGQVLWPPTPLPADTPPLPARASPSPEAGQASGGVPPAVPAEVSRVIAWLEEHKAEIALGLGAATVLGLGLATNIPEAELTHIGYFVLSCLIGHFTVAGVTPALHTPLISVTNAISGIIVVGGMLQLSGPLLSARVACALAAVFLSSVNIVGGFAVTHRMLQMFKQDSPQ
;
A
#
# COMPACT_ATOMS: atom_id res chain seq x y z
N MET A 1 16.38 -46.04 11.18
CA MET A 1 17.57 -46.91 11.02
C MET A 1 18.06 -46.78 9.59
N ALA A 2 19.35 -46.79 9.27
CA ALA A 2 20.56 -46.82 10.10
C ALA A 2 21.69 -46.12 9.27
N ALA A 3 22.35 -45.08 9.79
CA ALA A 3 23.53 -45.12 10.65
C ALA A 3 24.86 -45.30 9.88
N ALA A 4 25.68 -44.24 9.87
CA ALA A 4 27.13 -44.28 10.11
C ALA A 4 27.75 -42.88 9.98
N LEU A 5 28.04 -42.24 11.12
CA LEU A 5 29.16 -41.29 11.22
C LEU A 5 30.42 -42.11 11.58
N PRO A 6 31.52 -41.96 10.84
CA PRO A 6 32.86 -42.15 11.40
C PRO A 6 33.45 -40.80 11.79
N SER A 7 34.20 -40.80 12.88
CA SER A 7 34.89 -39.62 13.42
C SER A 7 35.99 -39.11 12.49
N ARG A 8 36.33 -37.83 12.68
CA ARG A 8 37.29 -36.99 11.93
C ARG A 8 38.76 -37.49 11.92
N ALA A 9 39.03 -38.71 12.37
CA ALA A 9 40.35 -39.32 12.49
C ALA A 9 40.73 -40.24 11.31
N ALA A 10 39.78 -40.64 10.45
CA ALA A 10 40.03 -41.62 9.39
C ALA A 10 40.54 -41.06 8.05
N CYS A 11 40.60 -39.73 7.86
CA CYS A 11 40.99 -39.12 6.57
C CYS A 11 42.50 -38.91 6.38
N LEU A 12 43.36 -39.36 7.30
CA LEU A 12 44.81 -39.09 7.26
C LEU A 12 45.68 -40.28 6.80
N GLU A 13 45.10 -41.45 6.48
CA GLU A 13 45.86 -42.67 6.16
C GLU A 13 45.55 -43.30 4.78
N ARG A 14 44.83 -42.61 3.88
CA ARG A 14 44.56 -43.17 2.54
C ARG A 14 44.45 -42.14 1.42
N ALA A 15 45.50 -41.30 1.32
CA ALA A 15 45.74 -40.39 0.20
C ALA A 15 47.16 -40.57 -0.39
N GLU A 16 47.50 -41.81 -0.71
CA GLU A 16 48.56 -42.11 -1.69
C GLU A 16 47.89 -42.72 -2.93
N SER A 17 48.37 -42.36 -4.13
CA SER A 17 47.89 -42.77 -5.46
C SER A 17 46.59 -42.12 -6.00
N SER A 18 46.69 -40.87 -6.47
CA SER A 18 46.38 -40.47 -7.87
C SER A 18 46.32 -38.94 -8.01
N ASP A 19 47.07 -38.37 -8.96
CA ASP A 19 47.68 -37.04 -8.82
C ASP A 19 47.14 -35.94 -9.77
N GLU A 20 45.95 -36.14 -10.35
CA GLU A 20 45.40 -35.23 -11.40
C GLU A 20 44.05 -34.58 -11.06
N GLY A 21 43.51 -34.78 -9.85
CA GLY A 21 42.17 -34.29 -9.47
C GLY A 21 42.11 -32.98 -8.66
N PHE A 22 43.24 -32.49 -8.11
CA PHE A 22 43.18 -31.58 -6.94
C PHE A 22 43.37 -30.08 -7.22
N SER A 23 43.78 -29.65 -8.41
CA SER A 23 44.13 -28.24 -8.65
C SER A 23 42.93 -27.30 -8.86
N GLN A 24 41.77 -27.81 -9.29
CA GLN A 24 40.62 -26.96 -9.65
C GLN A 24 39.62 -26.72 -8.51
N CYS A 25 39.40 -27.69 -7.60
CA CYS A 25 38.54 -27.47 -6.43
C CYS A 25 39.21 -26.64 -5.32
N ALA A 26 40.54 -26.63 -5.24
CA ALA A 26 41.26 -25.81 -4.26
C ALA A 26 41.06 -24.31 -4.53
N ALA A 27 41.15 -23.88 -5.79
CA ALA A 27 41.03 -22.47 -6.17
C ALA A 27 39.65 -21.86 -5.86
N PHE A 28 38.57 -22.63 -6.04
CA PHE A 28 37.20 -22.14 -5.84
C PHE A 28 36.85 -21.92 -4.36
N THR A 29 37.35 -22.79 -3.48
CA THR A 29 37.17 -22.66 -2.02
C THR A 29 38.04 -21.54 -1.44
N ASP A 30 39.25 -21.36 -1.98
CA ASP A 30 40.21 -20.35 -1.51
C ASP A 30 39.78 -18.92 -1.89
N PHE A 31 39.06 -18.73 -3.00
CA PHE A 31 38.46 -17.43 -3.38
C PHE A 31 37.45 -16.92 -2.32
N PHE A 32 36.48 -17.75 -1.93
CA PHE A 32 35.53 -17.38 -0.86
C PHE A 32 36.19 -17.28 0.51
N GLY A 33 37.24 -18.07 0.77
CA GLY A 33 38.06 -17.96 1.99
C GLY A 33 38.74 -16.59 2.12
N ARG A 34 39.35 -16.09 1.04
CA ARG A 34 40.04 -14.79 0.99
C ARG A 34 39.07 -13.61 1.11
N VAL A 35 37.95 -13.63 0.37
CA VAL A 35 36.91 -12.59 0.47
C VAL A 35 36.36 -12.48 1.89
N ASN A 36 36.18 -13.61 2.58
CA ASN A 36 35.70 -13.61 3.97
C ASN A 36 36.78 -13.13 4.96
N GLN A 37 38.08 -13.39 4.72
CA GLN A 37 39.16 -12.84 5.55
C GLN A 37 39.37 -11.32 5.38
N GLU A 38 39.34 -10.79 4.16
CA GLU A 38 39.55 -9.34 3.93
C GLU A 38 38.42 -8.49 4.55
N VAL A 39 37.17 -8.94 4.44
CA VAL A 39 36.01 -8.30 5.09
C VAL A 39 36.08 -8.37 6.62
N ILE A 40 36.63 -9.45 7.19
CA ILE A 40 36.81 -9.58 8.65
C ILE A 40 38.03 -8.77 9.15
N SER A 41 39.09 -8.60 8.34
CA SER A 41 40.30 -7.84 8.72
C SER A 41 40.15 -6.32 8.65
N SER A 42 39.10 -5.80 7.99
CA SER A 42 38.87 -4.36 7.80
C SER A 42 38.00 -3.72 8.88
N MET A 43 37.42 -4.49 9.80
CA MET A 43 36.81 -3.96 11.03
C MET A 43 37.89 -3.79 12.11
N SER A 44 38.11 -2.55 12.56
CA SER A 44 39.24 -2.21 13.42
C SER A 44 39.19 -2.85 14.81
N GLN A 45 40.37 -3.12 15.39
CA GLN A 45 40.56 -3.78 16.69
C GLN A 45 39.95 -3.04 17.90
N ASP A 46 39.43 -1.82 17.72
CA ASP A 46 38.92 -0.97 18.80
C ASP A 46 37.57 -1.45 19.39
N TYR A 47 36.83 -2.29 18.65
CA TYR A 47 35.52 -2.81 19.10
C TYR A 47 35.65 -4.02 20.05
N LEU A 48 36.73 -4.79 19.95
CA LEU A 48 36.93 -6.05 20.70
C LEU A 48 37.50 -5.87 22.11
N SER A 49 37.92 -4.66 22.48
CA SER A 49 38.45 -4.34 23.82
C SER A 49 37.37 -3.94 24.84
N ARG A 50 36.13 -3.67 24.42
CA ARG A 50 35.07 -3.08 25.26
C ARG A 50 33.93 -4.03 25.67
N VAL A 51 34.01 -5.32 25.37
CA VAL A 51 32.91 -6.30 25.59
C VAL A 51 33.34 -7.48 26.49
N ARG A 52 34.37 -7.30 27.35
CA ARG A 52 34.80 -8.29 28.35
C ARG A 52 34.80 -7.72 29.77
N GLU A 53 33.58 -7.60 30.31
CA GLU A 53 33.14 -7.50 31.72
C GLU A 53 31.66 -7.09 31.57
N GLU A 54 30.64 -7.87 31.91
CA GLU A 54 30.32 -8.46 33.22
C GLU A 54 29.64 -9.86 33.12
N GLN A 55 29.55 -10.56 34.26
CA GLN A 55 28.93 -11.89 34.47
C GLN A 55 28.20 -11.88 35.84
N PRO A 56 27.30 -12.82 36.17
CA PRO A 56 25.86 -12.57 36.23
C PRO A 56 25.26 -12.72 37.64
N LEU A 57 23.97 -12.38 37.85
CA LEU A 57 23.28 -12.82 39.08
C LEU A 57 21.76 -13.09 38.96
N ALA A 58 21.46 -14.40 38.99
CA ALA A 58 20.39 -15.13 39.67
C ALA A 58 18.96 -14.57 39.89
N ILE A 59 18.01 -15.47 39.61
CA ILE A 59 16.55 -15.40 39.88
C ILE A 59 16.23 -15.45 41.39
N ARG A 60 15.23 -14.69 41.85
CA ARG A 60 14.34 -15.07 42.97
C ARG A 60 12.89 -14.65 42.72
N THR A 61 11.97 -15.51 43.10
CA THR A 61 10.51 -15.36 42.99
C THR A 61 9.86 -15.12 44.36
N THR A 62 8.85 -14.24 44.44
CA THR A 62 7.77 -14.25 45.45
C THR A 62 6.62 -13.34 44.99
N ALA A 63 5.39 -13.86 45.04
CA ALA A 63 4.12 -13.11 45.06
C ALA A 63 3.48 -13.31 46.46
N PRO A 64 2.24 -12.86 46.79
CA PRO A 64 1.28 -11.99 46.08
C PRO A 64 0.66 -10.86 46.94
N SER A 65 -0.02 -9.86 46.34
CA SER A 65 -1.27 -9.24 46.86
C SER A 65 -1.77 -8.04 46.03
N PHE A 66 -3.08 -7.81 46.04
CA PHE A 66 -3.80 -6.75 45.30
C PHE A 66 -3.54 -5.31 45.80
N GLY A 67 -3.63 -4.34 44.88
CA GLY A 67 -3.81 -2.92 45.18
C GLY A 67 -3.86 -2.04 43.92
N ARG A 68 -4.99 -1.38 43.64
CA ARG A 68 -5.08 -0.33 42.60
C ARG A 68 -4.19 0.84 43.02
N LEU A 69 -3.28 1.27 42.14
CA LEU A 69 -2.54 2.52 42.33
C LEU A 69 -2.34 3.23 40.99
N THR A 70 -3.17 4.24 40.75
CA THR A 70 -3.11 5.13 39.59
C THR A 70 -1.90 6.04 39.72
N LEU A 71 -0.95 5.99 38.77
CA LEU A 71 0.18 6.93 38.76
C LEU A 71 0.31 7.67 37.42
N ASN A 72 0.73 8.92 37.57
CA ASN A 72 0.60 10.01 36.61
C ASN A 72 1.93 10.23 35.86
N VAL A 73 1.90 10.86 34.69
CA VAL A 73 3.01 10.93 33.71
C VAL A 73 4.09 11.97 34.11
N GLN A 74 4.66 11.85 35.31
CA GLN A 74 5.74 12.71 35.80
C GLN A 74 6.94 11.99 36.44
N GLU A 75 6.93 10.66 36.60
CA GLU A 75 8.02 9.89 37.25
C GLU A 75 8.98 9.13 36.28
N VAL A 76 9.22 9.65 35.08
CA VAL A 76 10.26 9.10 34.16
C VAL A 76 11.40 10.10 33.86
N LEU A 77 11.39 11.29 34.47
CA LEU A 77 12.37 12.38 34.18
C LEU A 77 13.26 12.81 35.35
N SER A 78 13.56 11.93 36.33
CA SER A 78 14.42 12.33 37.47
C SER A 78 15.40 11.30 38.06
N VAL A 79 15.67 10.15 37.42
CA VAL A 79 16.77 9.23 37.86
C VAL A 79 18.06 9.46 37.05
N SER A 80 18.56 10.70 37.09
CA SER A 80 19.86 11.09 36.51
C SER A 80 20.65 11.99 37.46
N ARG A 81 20.86 11.57 38.73
CA ARG A 81 21.76 12.30 39.67
C ARG A 81 22.33 11.54 40.89
N GLN A 82 22.41 10.21 40.88
CA GLN A 82 23.14 9.46 41.91
C GLN A 82 23.93 8.27 41.32
N ARG A 83 25.15 8.56 40.81
CA ARG A 83 26.31 7.62 40.70
C ARG A 83 27.55 8.29 40.06
N LEU A 84 27.89 9.49 40.52
CA LEU A 84 29.27 9.99 40.45
C LEU A 84 29.74 10.23 41.88
N GLY A 85 30.66 9.37 42.34
CA GLY A 85 31.19 9.36 43.70
C GLY A 85 32.51 8.60 43.72
N GLY A 86 33.58 9.26 43.27
CA GLY A 86 34.91 8.66 43.15
C GLY A 86 35.98 9.72 42.90
N PHE A 87 36.63 10.15 43.99
CA PHE A 87 37.85 10.97 44.05
C PHE A 87 37.82 12.41 43.53
N VAL A 88 37.67 13.32 44.48
CA VAL A 88 38.31 14.65 44.48
C VAL A 88 39.53 14.57 45.39
N SER A 89 40.70 14.99 44.91
CA SER A 89 41.78 15.49 45.78
C SER A 89 42.72 16.44 45.02
N ASN A 90 42.89 17.65 45.58
CA ASN A 90 44.01 18.59 45.43
C ASN A 90 44.61 18.78 44.00
N GLY A 91 44.49 19.91 43.32
CA GLY A 91 44.38 21.30 43.80
C GLY A 91 45.61 22.10 43.36
N LEU A 92 45.38 23.20 42.62
CA LEU A 92 46.35 24.11 41.97
C LEU A 92 47.11 23.57 40.73
N ILE A 93 46.79 24.15 39.56
CA ILE A 93 47.65 25.03 38.73
C ILE A 93 46.69 25.65 37.68
N ARG A 94 46.26 26.91 37.86
CA ARG A 94 46.86 28.13 37.28
C ARG A 94 46.84 28.15 35.74
N VAL A 95 45.70 28.55 35.16
CA VAL A 95 45.62 29.05 33.79
C VAL A 95 45.90 30.55 33.81
N THR A 96 47.09 30.96 33.40
CA THR A 96 47.41 32.35 33.05
C THR A 96 47.29 32.54 31.54
N ALA A 97 46.41 33.43 31.12
CA ALA A 97 46.25 33.80 29.72
C ALA A 97 47.15 35.00 29.37
N GLY A 98 47.64 35.01 28.13
CA GLY A 98 48.12 36.21 27.44
C GLY A 98 49.46 36.05 26.70
N CYS A 99 49.73 36.80 25.63
CA CYS A 99 48.85 37.45 24.65
C CYS A 99 49.72 38.07 23.54
N ASN A 100 49.17 38.20 22.33
CA ASN A 100 49.48 39.15 21.24
C ASN A 100 48.80 38.56 19.97
N GLY A 101 47.78 39.14 19.32
CA GLY A 101 47.17 40.47 19.36
C GLY A 101 46.94 40.87 17.89
N THR A 102 45.72 40.87 17.36
CA THR A 102 44.72 41.94 17.56
C THR A 102 43.24 41.47 17.64
N THR A 103 42.63 41.74 18.80
CA THR A 103 41.29 42.36 19.06
C THR A 103 40.42 42.77 17.87
N LEU A 104 39.06 42.78 17.89
CA LEU A 104 37.98 42.81 18.92
C LEU A 104 36.65 42.30 18.26
N GLN A 105 35.49 41.99 18.88
CA GLN A 105 35.00 42.05 20.27
C GLN A 105 34.02 40.90 20.65
N GLN A 106 33.79 40.79 21.96
CA GLN A 106 32.91 40.00 22.84
C GLN A 106 31.42 39.82 22.43
N LEU A 107 30.70 38.71 22.74
CA LEU A 107 30.48 37.89 23.97
C LEU A 107 29.33 38.36 24.88
N PHE A 108 28.47 37.41 25.27
CA PHE A 108 27.34 37.57 26.18
C PHE A 108 27.77 37.69 27.66
N THR A 109 27.09 38.55 28.43
CA THR A 109 27.01 38.48 29.89
C THR A 109 25.64 38.94 30.39
N TYR A 110 25.08 38.25 31.38
CA TYR A 110 23.89 38.67 32.12
C TYR A 110 24.29 39.22 33.50
N ARG A 111 23.64 40.29 33.94
CA ARG A 111 23.54 40.72 35.34
C ARG A 111 22.16 41.33 35.57
N CYS A 112 21.67 41.26 36.81
CA CYS A 112 20.37 41.78 37.21
C CYS A 112 20.48 42.40 38.61
N SER A 113 20.11 43.68 38.77
CA SER A 113 19.73 44.30 40.05
C SER A 113 19.26 45.76 39.87
N GLU A 114 17.99 46.01 40.23
CA GLU A 114 17.45 47.13 41.02
C GLU A 114 17.73 48.64 40.71
N ALA A 115 16.58 49.35 40.62
CA ALA A 115 16.23 50.59 41.34
C ALA A 115 16.45 52.03 40.75
N HIS A 116 15.33 52.77 40.85
CA HIS A 116 15.15 54.23 41.07
C HIS A 116 15.20 55.28 39.93
N LEU A 117 14.01 55.89 39.73
CA LEU A 117 13.66 57.33 39.78
C LEU A 117 14.39 58.36 38.88
N GLY A 118 13.59 59.24 38.27
CA GLY A 118 14.03 60.59 37.86
C GLY A 118 13.37 61.12 36.57
N ASP A 119 12.25 61.83 36.72
CA ASP A 119 11.94 63.16 36.14
C ASP A 119 12.27 63.42 34.64
N ALA A 120 11.27 63.72 33.81
CA ALA A 120 10.83 65.09 33.44
C ALA A 120 11.69 65.73 32.30
N GLU A 121 11.20 66.51 31.34
CA GLU A 121 9.86 67.05 31.05
C GLU A 121 9.85 67.68 29.62
N HIS A 122 8.67 67.90 29.02
CA HIS A 122 8.37 68.87 27.92
C HIS A 122 9.09 68.68 26.55
N SER A 123 8.54 69.00 25.37
CA SER A 123 7.27 69.64 24.91
C SER A 123 7.08 69.31 23.40
N GLY A 124 5.89 69.30 22.76
CA GLY A 124 4.50 69.43 23.23
C GLY A 124 3.49 69.59 22.06
N ALA A 125 2.24 69.14 22.25
CA ALA A 125 0.98 69.37 21.49
C ALA A 125 0.93 69.13 19.95
N GLY A 126 -0.14 68.64 19.31
CA GLY A 126 -1.49 68.17 19.70
C GLY A 126 -2.27 67.84 18.38
N ALA A 127 -3.43 67.16 18.32
CA ALA A 127 -4.34 66.69 19.35
C ALA A 127 -5.08 65.39 18.90
N GLU A 128 -5.40 64.53 19.88
CA GLU A 128 -6.71 63.92 20.21
C GLU A 128 -7.74 63.58 19.10
N GLY A 129 -8.45 62.44 19.12
CA GLY A 129 -8.35 61.28 20.02
C GLY A 129 -9.60 60.38 19.95
N CYS A 130 -9.47 59.07 20.24
CA CYS A 130 -10.58 58.24 20.73
C CYS A 130 -10.11 56.97 21.46
N ALA A 131 -10.73 56.74 22.61
CA ALA A 131 -10.65 55.64 23.59
C ALA A 131 -10.95 54.22 23.03
N LEU A 132 -10.69 53.07 23.70
CA LEU A 132 -10.11 52.73 25.02
C LEU A 132 -9.76 51.22 25.13
N GLY A 133 -8.65 50.85 25.80
CA GLY A 133 -8.43 49.60 26.57
C GLY A 133 -8.35 48.23 25.83
N ALA A 134 -7.82 47.15 26.42
CA ALA A 134 -6.92 46.96 27.58
C ALA A 134 -6.41 45.49 27.62
N GLY A 135 -5.29 45.21 28.32
CA GLY A 135 -4.99 43.87 28.86
C GLY A 135 -4.12 42.91 28.02
N ALA A 136 -2.79 43.08 28.07
CA ALA A 136 -1.85 42.10 27.52
C ALA A 136 -1.57 40.94 28.51
N ALA A 137 -1.48 39.71 28.01
CA ALA A 137 -1.08 38.53 28.80
C ALA A 137 0.07 37.76 28.12
N VAL A 138 1.11 37.52 28.92
CA VAL A 138 2.35 36.76 28.68
C VAL A 138 2.27 35.63 27.64
N ARG A 139 3.03 35.74 26.54
CA ARG A 139 3.46 34.60 25.71
C ARG A 139 4.92 34.23 26.00
N ARG A 140 5.19 32.92 26.19
CA ARG A 140 6.55 32.37 26.25
C ARG A 140 7.23 32.55 24.90
N ARG A 141 8.44 33.12 24.86
CA ARG A 141 9.30 33.11 23.67
C ARG A 141 10.05 31.78 23.58
N GLY A 142 9.73 30.97 22.57
CA GLY A 142 10.64 29.94 22.09
C GLY A 142 11.76 30.57 21.23
N LEU A 143 12.84 29.83 20.98
CA LEU A 143 13.84 30.24 19.99
C LEU A 143 13.23 30.20 18.58
N GLU A 144 13.17 31.34 17.90
CA GLU A 144 13.08 31.37 16.44
C GLU A 144 14.47 31.11 15.86
N LEU A 145 14.64 29.93 15.25
CA LEU A 145 15.79 29.61 14.44
C LEU A 145 15.54 30.20 13.05
N THR A 146 16.18 31.32 12.73
CA THR A 146 15.94 32.04 11.46
C THR A 146 16.50 31.25 10.28
N VAL A 147 15.66 30.43 9.66
CA VAL A 147 15.97 29.75 8.40
C VAL A 147 16.12 30.81 7.30
N PRO A 148 17.20 30.81 6.49
CA PRO A 148 17.33 31.74 5.39
C PRO A 148 16.23 31.48 4.34
N ARG A 149 15.51 32.54 3.94
CA ARG A 149 14.46 32.44 2.92
C ARG A 149 15.05 31.98 1.57
N PRO A 150 14.36 31.13 0.80
CA PRO A 150 14.76 30.81 -0.56
C PRO A 150 14.67 32.06 -1.46
N LEU A 151 15.57 32.13 -2.44
CA LEU A 151 15.66 33.23 -3.42
C LEU A 151 14.39 33.30 -4.28
N GLN A 152 13.55 34.30 -4.02
CA GLN A 152 12.49 34.74 -4.94
C GLN A 152 12.94 36.03 -5.64
N GLY A 153 13.39 35.89 -6.89
CA GLY A 153 13.87 37.00 -7.73
C GLY A 153 14.70 36.49 -8.91
N PRO A 154 14.96 37.33 -9.93
CA PRO A 154 15.83 36.96 -11.04
C PRO A 154 17.25 36.67 -10.52
N LEU A 155 17.86 35.59 -11.02
CA LEU A 155 19.14 35.01 -10.60
C LEU A 155 20.19 36.02 -10.08
N ASP A 156 20.23 36.19 -8.75
CA ASP A 156 21.37 36.80 -8.09
C ASP A 156 22.54 35.79 -8.07
N LEU A 157 23.45 35.95 -9.02
CA LEU A 157 24.70 35.19 -9.10
C LEU A 157 25.52 35.30 -7.81
N GLY A 158 25.44 36.41 -7.08
CA GLY A 158 26.14 36.61 -5.80
C GLY A 158 25.61 35.69 -4.71
N GLY A 159 24.28 35.65 -4.52
CA GLY A 159 23.62 34.70 -3.63
C GLY A 159 23.87 33.24 -3.99
N LEU A 160 23.84 32.90 -5.29
CA LEU A 160 24.17 31.55 -5.77
C LEU A 160 25.64 31.18 -5.47
N MET A 161 26.58 32.09 -5.72
CA MET A 161 28.01 31.89 -5.45
C MET A 161 28.30 31.81 -3.94
N HIS A 162 27.60 32.58 -3.10
CA HIS A 162 27.71 32.48 -1.64
C HIS A 162 27.11 31.18 -1.09
N ALA A 163 25.97 30.73 -1.60
CA ALA A 163 25.40 29.44 -1.25
C ALA A 163 26.33 28.29 -1.70
N LEU A 164 26.89 28.36 -2.91
CA LEU A 164 27.88 27.42 -3.41
C LEU A 164 29.20 27.47 -2.61
N SER A 165 29.65 28.64 -2.13
CA SER A 165 30.88 28.74 -1.32
C SER A 165 30.67 28.23 0.12
N ALA A 166 29.51 28.49 0.72
CA ALA A 166 29.15 27.95 2.03
C ALA A 166 28.90 26.43 1.96
N TRP A 167 28.24 25.97 0.90
CA TRP A 167 27.96 24.54 0.67
C TRP A 167 29.24 23.79 0.28
N THR A 168 30.12 24.33 -0.56
CA THR A 168 31.45 23.74 -0.79
C THR A 168 32.30 23.78 0.48
N SER A 169 32.27 24.83 1.30
CA SER A 169 32.93 24.83 2.62
C SER A 169 32.42 23.70 3.52
N SER A 170 31.11 23.45 3.56
CA SER A 170 30.50 22.40 4.40
C SER A 170 30.73 21.00 3.81
N ALA A 171 30.54 20.83 2.49
CA ALA A 171 30.79 19.59 1.78
C ALA A 171 32.27 19.23 1.75
N VAL A 172 33.20 20.19 1.63
CA VAL A 172 34.64 19.97 1.77
C VAL A 172 35.02 19.66 3.22
N LYS A 173 34.32 20.19 4.24
CA LYS A 173 34.54 19.77 5.64
C LYS A 173 34.05 18.33 5.89
N SER A 174 32.89 17.95 5.35
CA SER A 174 32.40 16.57 5.42
C SER A 174 33.23 15.61 4.57
N LEU A 175 33.67 16.00 3.36
CA LEU A 175 34.64 15.23 2.58
C LEU A 175 36.00 15.17 3.27
N ALA A 176 36.48 16.23 3.93
CA ALA A 176 37.74 16.20 4.67
C ALA A 176 37.67 15.30 5.91
N ALA A 177 36.52 15.23 6.58
CA ALA A 177 36.26 14.26 7.65
C ALA A 177 36.31 12.81 7.12
N SER A 178 35.78 12.55 5.91
CA SER A 178 35.85 11.25 5.25
C SER A 178 37.20 10.96 4.56
N ALA A 179 37.94 12.00 4.15
CA ALA A 179 39.22 11.92 3.45
C ALA A 179 40.44 11.94 4.39
N ALA A 180 40.24 11.84 5.70
CA ALA A 180 41.30 11.59 6.66
C ALA A 180 42.10 10.28 6.39
N ALA A 181 41.60 9.42 5.49
CA ALA A 181 42.28 8.23 4.99
C ALA A 181 43.07 8.44 3.66
N ALA A 182 43.03 9.62 3.03
CA ALA A 182 43.66 9.89 1.73
C ALA A 182 44.29 11.30 1.65
N PRO A 183 45.57 11.49 2.06
CA PRO A 183 46.19 12.81 2.20
C PRO A 183 46.26 13.72 0.94
N PRO A 184 46.39 13.23 -0.33
CA PRO A 184 46.52 14.15 -1.46
C PRO A 184 45.23 14.89 -1.84
N LEU A 185 44.06 14.28 -1.62
CA LEU A 185 42.76 14.87 -1.99
C LEU A 185 42.50 16.20 -1.28
N ALA A 186 42.94 16.32 -0.02
CA ALA A 186 42.84 17.54 0.78
C ALA A 186 43.72 18.69 0.21
N ALA A 187 44.88 18.37 -0.39
CA ALA A 187 45.78 19.36 -0.96
C ALA A 187 45.22 19.96 -2.26
N VAL A 188 44.54 19.17 -3.09
CA VAL A 188 43.89 19.63 -4.32
C VAL A 188 42.69 20.53 -4.00
N LEU A 189 41.81 20.09 -3.10
CA LEU A 189 40.64 20.87 -2.67
C LEU A 189 41.04 22.18 -1.97
N GLY A 190 42.08 22.16 -1.14
CA GLY A 190 42.60 23.36 -0.48
C GLY A 190 43.16 24.42 -1.44
N ARG A 191 43.82 23.99 -2.53
CA ARG A 191 44.35 24.92 -3.55
C ARG A 191 43.27 25.55 -4.42
N LEU A 192 42.24 24.77 -4.79
CA LEU A 192 41.08 25.28 -5.53
C LEU A 192 40.27 26.31 -4.72
N ALA A 193 40.06 26.05 -3.42
CA ALA A 193 39.41 27.00 -2.52
C ALA A 193 40.20 28.32 -2.37
N GLY A 194 41.54 28.26 -2.38
CA GLY A 194 42.41 29.44 -2.25
C GLY A 194 42.34 30.43 -3.41
N GLN A 195 42.05 29.97 -4.63
CA GLN A 195 41.97 30.87 -5.81
C GLN A 195 40.58 31.48 -6.03
N ALA A 196 39.51 30.77 -5.64
CA ALA A 196 38.15 31.33 -5.68
C ALA A 196 38.00 32.60 -4.80
N ALA A 197 38.82 32.74 -3.77
CA ALA A 197 38.84 33.90 -2.88
C ALA A 197 39.54 35.15 -3.47
N GLY A 198 40.26 35.04 -4.60
CA GLY A 198 41.12 36.12 -5.14
C GLY A 198 40.59 36.86 -6.37
N ALA A 199 39.50 36.40 -7.00
CA ALA A 199 39.10 36.83 -8.34
C ALA A 199 37.87 37.76 -8.35
N THR A 200 37.97 38.94 -7.71
CA THR A 200 36.97 40.00 -7.84
C THR A 200 37.52 41.17 -8.68
N ALA A 201 36.88 41.39 -9.84
CA ALA A 201 37.09 42.47 -10.83
C ALA A 201 38.31 42.40 -11.78
N LEU A 202 38.05 42.05 -13.06
CA LEU A 202 38.31 42.89 -14.26
C LEU A 202 37.57 42.27 -15.49
N PRO A 203 37.38 42.98 -16.62
CA PRO A 203 36.47 42.55 -17.70
C PRO A 203 37.10 41.55 -18.69
N LEU A 204 36.23 40.72 -19.29
CA LEU A 204 36.58 39.71 -20.29
C LEU A 204 37.21 40.30 -21.57
N LYS A 205 38.48 39.97 -21.80
CA LYS A 205 39.05 39.81 -23.15
C LYS A 205 39.45 38.35 -23.37
N LEU A 206 38.62 37.62 -24.11
CA LEU A 206 38.84 36.22 -24.49
C LEU A 206 39.90 36.09 -25.60
N SER A 207 41.17 36.29 -25.24
CA SER A 207 42.31 35.95 -26.10
C SER A 207 43.58 35.79 -25.26
N GLY A 208 44.02 34.55 -25.02
CA GLY A 208 45.37 34.27 -24.49
C GLY A 208 45.50 33.64 -23.09
N VAL A 209 44.47 33.03 -22.51
CA VAL A 209 44.65 32.19 -21.31
C VAL A 209 44.99 30.76 -21.75
N ASP A 210 46.29 30.44 -21.77
CA ASP A 210 46.77 29.07 -22.03
C ASP A 210 46.79 28.26 -20.73
N LEU A 211 45.67 27.57 -20.48
CA LEU A 211 45.43 26.75 -19.30
C LEU A 211 46.44 25.60 -19.11
N THR A 212 47.21 25.24 -20.14
CA THR A 212 48.23 24.19 -20.07
C THR A 212 49.41 24.56 -19.15
N SER A 213 49.68 25.85 -19.00
CA SER A 213 50.84 26.36 -18.23
C SER A 213 50.65 26.40 -16.71
N PHE A 214 49.44 26.14 -16.20
CA PHE A 214 49.07 26.43 -14.81
C PHE A 214 49.23 25.25 -13.85
N PHE A 215 49.37 24.03 -14.37
CA PHE A 215 49.63 22.82 -13.59
C PHE A 215 50.84 22.09 -14.15
N GLY A 216 51.74 21.60 -13.30
CA GLY A 216 52.75 20.63 -13.71
C GLY A 216 52.07 19.32 -14.12
N GLN A 217 51.80 19.17 -15.42
CA GLN A 217 50.87 18.19 -15.98
C GLN A 217 51.05 16.78 -15.42
N GLU A 218 52.27 16.25 -15.47
CA GLU A 218 52.55 14.83 -15.15
C GLU A 218 52.21 14.41 -13.71
N ALA A 219 52.23 15.34 -12.74
CA ALA A 219 51.97 15.01 -11.33
C ALA A 219 50.48 15.01 -11.00
N LEU A 220 49.74 16.02 -11.48
CA LEU A 220 48.29 16.11 -11.24
C LEU A 220 47.53 15.06 -12.08
N GLU A 221 47.95 14.82 -13.32
CA GLU A 221 47.37 13.77 -14.17
C GLU A 221 47.51 12.38 -13.52
N LYS A 222 48.64 12.09 -12.85
CA LYS A 222 48.87 10.82 -12.13
C LYS A 222 47.95 10.63 -10.92
N GLU A 223 47.73 11.66 -10.11
CA GLU A 223 46.84 11.56 -8.94
C GLU A 223 45.36 11.57 -9.33
N LEU A 224 44.93 12.35 -10.33
CA LEU A 224 43.54 12.30 -10.79
C LEU A 224 43.20 10.94 -11.44
N ALA A 225 44.13 10.37 -12.22
CA ALA A 225 43.98 9.05 -12.84
C ALA A 225 43.65 7.94 -11.83
N THR A 226 44.25 7.98 -10.64
CA THR A 226 44.07 6.96 -9.61
C THR A 226 42.70 7.00 -8.93
N HIS A 227 41.93 8.09 -9.08
CA HIS A 227 40.65 8.29 -8.39
C HIS A 227 39.41 8.17 -9.29
N VAL A 228 39.57 8.01 -10.62
CA VAL A 228 38.45 7.88 -11.59
C VAL A 228 37.48 6.75 -11.23
N GLY A 229 38.01 5.58 -10.87
CA GLY A 229 37.21 4.42 -10.44
C GLY A 229 36.45 4.69 -9.14
N LEU A 230 37.07 5.37 -8.18
CA LEU A 230 36.46 5.75 -6.91
C LEU A 230 35.30 6.73 -7.11
N PHE A 231 35.46 7.75 -7.98
CA PHE A 231 34.38 8.67 -8.31
C PHE A 231 33.20 7.96 -9.00
N SER A 232 33.49 7.05 -9.92
CA SER A 232 32.46 6.27 -10.63
C SER A 232 31.69 5.33 -9.68
N LEU A 233 32.40 4.62 -8.79
CA LEU A 233 31.76 3.77 -7.77
C LEU A 233 30.96 4.59 -6.76
N THR A 234 31.49 5.73 -6.31
CA THR A 234 30.80 6.62 -5.38
C THR A 234 29.54 7.22 -6.01
N SER A 235 29.59 7.61 -7.28
CA SER A 235 28.43 8.04 -8.07
C SER A 235 27.35 6.95 -8.13
N ALA A 236 27.74 5.70 -8.41
CA ALA A 236 26.82 4.56 -8.42
C ALA A 236 26.15 4.30 -7.05
N VAL A 237 26.91 4.36 -5.95
CA VAL A 237 26.37 4.23 -4.58
C VAL A 237 25.43 5.39 -4.23
N MET A 238 25.76 6.62 -4.67
CA MET A 238 24.88 7.77 -4.49
C MET A 238 23.59 7.64 -5.32
N PHE A 239 23.59 7.04 -6.51
CA PHE A 239 22.34 6.75 -7.23
C PHE A 239 21.42 5.77 -6.48
N ILE A 240 21.97 4.75 -5.82
CA ILE A 240 21.19 3.87 -4.92
C ILE A 240 20.62 4.69 -3.75
N GLY A 241 21.43 5.56 -3.15
CA GLY A 241 21.00 6.48 -2.09
C GLY A 241 19.91 7.46 -2.54
N SER A 242 19.97 7.92 -3.80
CA SER A 242 18.98 8.81 -4.41
C SER A 242 17.60 8.15 -4.46
N ILE A 243 17.52 6.94 -5.02
CA ILE A 243 16.26 6.17 -5.07
C ILE A 243 15.77 5.84 -3.66
N ARG A 244 16.66 5.38 -2.75
CA ARG A 244 16.31 5.07 -1.36
C ARG A 244 15.77 6.28 -0.59
N GLY A 245 16.16 7.50 -0.96
CA GLY A 245 15.63 8.73 -0.38
C GLY A 245 14.11 8.87 -0.60
N LEU A 246 13.58 8.33 -1.69
CA LEU A 246 12.14 8.36 -2.01
C LEU A 246 11.32 7.33 -1.20
N ASN A 247 11.92 6.54 -0.32
CA ASN A 247 11.18 5.64 0.57
C ASN A 247 10.30 6.41 1.59
N LYS A 248 10.60 7.69 1.85
CA LYS A 248 9.82 8.56 2.75
C LYS A 248 9.78 9.98 2.20
N HIS A 249 8.63 10.65 2.34
CA HIS A 249 8.44 12.06 1.97
C HIS A 249 9.52 12.99 2.55
N SER A 250 9.85 12.81 3.84
CA SER A 250 10.84 13.63 4.55
C SER A 250 12.26 13.55 3.97
N THR A 251 12.61 12.46 3.29
CA THR A 251 13.94 12.24 2.70
C THR A 251 13.93 12.34 1.17
N ALA A 252 12.76 12.50 0.54
CA ALA A 252 12.65 12.44 -0.92
C ALA A 252 13.37 13.61 -1.61
N GLN A 253 13.24 14.84 -1.07
CA GLN A 253 13.96 16.01 -1.58
C GLN A 253 15.49 15.85 -1.46
N GLU A 254 15.98 15.30 -0.34
CA GLU A 254 17.38 14.98 -0.14
C GLU A 254 17.86 13.91 -1.15
N GLY A 255 17.05 12.87 -1.36
CA GLY A 255 17.30 11.83 -2.38
C GLY A 255 17.47 12.41 -3.78
N ASN A 256 16.63 13.36 -4.19
CA ASN A 256 16.78 14.05 -5.47
C ASN A 256 18.08 14.86 -5.56
N ILE A 257 18.47 15.57 -4.49
CA ILE A 257 19.75 16.30 -4.43
C ILE A 257 20.93 15.32 -4.52
N VAL A 258 20.88 14.18 -3.81
CA VAL A 258 21.90 13.12 -3.91
C VAL A 258 22.03 12.60 -5.35
N GLY A 259 20.93 12.47 -6.10
CA GLY A 259 20.96 12.08 -7.52
C GLY A 259 21.61 13.12 -8.45
N ILE A 260 21.37 14.41 -8.20
CA ILE A 260 22.05 15.51 -8.92
C ILE A 260 23.57 15.45 -8.66
N LEU A 261 23.96 15.26 -7.40
CA LEU A 261 25.37 15.17 -6.99
C LEU A 261 26.04 13.90 -7.53
N ALA A 262 25.34 12.76 -7.54
CA ALA A 262 25.80 11.52 -8.17
C ALA A 262 26.11 11.74 -9.66
N THR A 263 25.21 12.42 -10.38
CA THR A 263 25.36 12.74 -11.80
C THR A 263 26.55 13.67 -12.04
N ALA A 264 26.69 14.72 -11.23
CA ALA A 264 27.84 15.62 -11.30
C ALA A 264 29.17 14.89 -11.05
N LEU A 265 29.20 13.96 -10.09
CA LEU A 265 30.37 13.13 -9.79
C LEU A 265 30.71 12.14 -10.92
N GLY A 266 29.70 11.58 -11.60
CA GLY A 266 29.88 10.73 -12.76
C GLY A 266 30.40 11.48 -14.01
N ILE A 267 29.94 12.72 -14.22
CA ILE A 267 30.52 13.62 -15.23
C ILE A 267 31.98 13.96 -14.87
N LEU A 268 32.24 14.27 -13.59
CA LEU A 268 33.58 14.59 -13.11
C LEU A 268 34.55 13.42 -13.26
N SER A 269 34.12 12.16 -13.08
CA SER A 269 34.99 10.99 -13.28
C SER A 269 35.48 10.87 -14.74
N VAL A 270 34.65 11.26 -15.72
CA VAL A 270 35.09 11.32 -17.13
C VAL A 270 36.01 12.49 -17.39
N VAL A 271 35.72 13.68 -16.83
CA VAL A 271 36.60 14.86 -16.98
C VAL A 271 37.97 14.62 -16.36
N ALA A 272 38.04 13.85 -15.27
CA ALA A 272 39.28 13.45 -14.61
C ALA A 272 40.01 12.27 -15.30
N SER A 273 39.41 11.63 -16.31
CA SER A 273 40.04 10.52 -17.03
C SER A 273 41.25 10.98 -17.86
N PRO A 274 42.41 10.32 -17.74
CA PRO A 274 43.55 10.55 -18.64
C PRO A 274 43.14 10.42 -20.11
N GLY A 275 43.50 11.41 -20.94
CA GLY A 275 43.18 11.45 -22.37
C GLY A 275 41.78 11.98 -22.73
N PHE A 276 41.00 12.52 -21.79
CA PHE A 276 39.76 13.23 -22.13
C PHE A 276 40.04 14.61 -22.75
N HIS A 277 39.92 14.72 -24.06
CA HIS A 277 40.14 15.96 -24.82
C HIS A 277 38.84 16.63 -25.31
N GLY A 278 37.71 16.35 -24.64
CA GLY A 278 36.36 16.77 -25.06
C GLY A 278 35.79 18.00 -24.36
N LEU A 279 36.47 18.56 -23.34
CA LEU A 279 35.84 19.46 -22.34
C LEU A 279 35.07 20.64 -22.93
N ASN A 280 35.67 21.44 -23.81
CA ASN A 280 34.99 22.61 -24.40
C ASN A 280 33.73 22.23 -25.19
N ARG A 281 33.78 21.10 -25.91
CA ARG A 281 32.65 20.58 -26.70
C ARG A 281 31.54 20.12 -25.76
N PHE A 282 31.91 19.33 -24.74
CA PHE A 282 30.99 18.88 -23.70
C PHE A 282 30.29 20.06 -23.02
N THR A 283 31.04 21.03 -22.49
CA THR A 283 30.48 22.16 -21.73
C THR A 283 29.51 23.00 -22.56
N ILE A 284 29.85 23.32 -23.82
CA ILE A 284 28.96 24.08 -24.71
C ILE A 284 27.66 23.31 -24.97
N THR A 285 27.76 22.03 -25.33
CA THR A 285 26.59 21.19 -25.61
C THR A 285 25.75 20.97 -24.35
N PHE A 286 26.37 20.71 -23.20
CA PHE A 286 25.69 20.49 -21.92
C PHE A 286 24.94 21.72 -21.45
N LEU A 287 25.52 22.93 -21.57
CA LEU A 287 24.84 24.17 -21.19
C LEU A 287 23.65 24.50 -22.12
N LEU A 288 23.82 24.34 -23.43
CA LEU A 288 22.75 24.62 -24.40
C LEU A 288 21.59 23.61 -24.28
N ALA A 289 21.90 22.32 -24.14
CA ALA A 289 20.91 21.29 -23.90
C ALA A 289 20.28 21.36 -22.50
N GLY A 290 21.07 21.67 -21.48
CA GLY A 290 20.60 21.80 -20.09
C GLY A 290 19.66 22.98 -19.91
N THR A 291 19.94 24.13 -20.53
CA THR A 291 19.01 25.27 -20.54
C THR A 291 17.70 24.96 -21.26
N LEU A 292 17.73 24.19 -22.36
CA LEU A 292 16.53 23.68 -23.01
C LEU A 292 15.75 22.73 -22.08
N GLY A 293 16.42 21.75 -21.46
CA GLY A 293 15.80 20.82 -20.51
C GLY A 293 15.15 21.52 -19.32
N TYR A 294 15.84 22.49 -18.72
CA TYR A 294 15.31 23.34 -17.65
C TYR A 294 14.11 24.16 -18.11
N SER A 295 14.15 24.73 -19.32
CA SER A 295 13.04 25.51 -19.89
C SER A 295 11.79 24.65 -20.09
N ILE A 296 11.93 23.43 -20.61
CA ILE A 296 10.82 22.48 -20.73
C ILE A 296 10.26 22.14 -19.34
N ALA A 297 11.14 21.82 -18.38
CA ALA A 297 10.79 21.47 -17.01
C ALA A 297 10.07 22.60 -16.24
N ALA A 298 10.43 23.86 -16.50
CA ALA A 298 9.84 25.01 -15.83
C ALA A 298 8.42 25.33 -16.32
N ASN A 299 8.17 25.17 -17.63
CA ASN A 299 6.93 25.63 -18.27
C ASN A 299 5.80 24.58 -18.35
N VAL A 300 6.13 23.29 -18.30
CA VAL A 300 5.14 22.18 -18.38
C VAL A 300 4.19 22.17 -17.18
N GLN A 301 2.91 21.86 -17.38
CA GLN A 301 1.91 21.82 -16.30
C GLN A 301 1.90 20.44 -15.59
N MET A 302 1.39 20.34 -14.36
CA MET A 302 1.44 19.07 -13.62
C MET A 302 0.50 17.99 -14.17
N GLU A 303 -0.58 18.36 -14.86
CA GLU A 303 -1.43 17.39 -15.57
C GLU A 303 -0.74 16.79 -16.81
N GLU A 304 0.30 17.47 -17.33
CA GLU A 304 1.04 17.09 -18.53
C GLU A 304 2.30 16.24 -18.26
N MET A 305 2.55 15.95 -16.99
CA MET A 305 3.68 15.14 -16.52
C MET A 305 3.77 13.74 -17.17
N PRO A 306 2.68 13.00 -17.45
CA PRO A 306 2.78 11.67 -18.07
C PRO A 306 3.41 11.70 -19.46
N GLN A 307 2.97 12.62 -20.34
CA GLN A 307 3.58 12.75 -21.68
C GLN A 307 4.99 13.34 -21.63
N LEU A 308 5.31 14.18 -20.64
CA LEU A 308 6.65 14.72 -20.48
C LEU A 308 7.66 13.63 -20.10
N VAL A 309 7.31 12.81 -19.11
CA VAL A 309 8.13 11.68 -18.65
C VAL A 309 8.35 10.68 -19.80
N ALA A 310 7.30 10.36 -20.56
CA ALA A 310 7.43 9.58 -21.79
C ALA A 310 8.35 10.26 -22.82
N GLY A 311 8.18 11.57 -23.07
CA GLY A 311 9.03 12.33 -23.98
C GLY A 311 10.51 12.30 -23.58
N PHE A 312 10.81 12.39 -22.29
CA PHE A 312 12.17 12.29 -21.76
C PHE A 312 12.79 10.88 -21.91
N HIS A 313 12.04 9.79 -21.68
CA HIS A 313 12.51 8.43 -22.00
C HIS A 313 12.94 8.30 -23.47
N SER A 314 12.27 9.02 -24.38
CA SER A 314 12.64 9.00 -25.80
C SER A 314 14.04 9.58 -26.05
N PHE A 315 14.43 10.63 -25.32
CA PHE A 315 15.77 11.21 -25.40
C PHE A 315 16.84 10.24 -24.89
N VAL A 316 16.54 9.45 -23.85
CA VAL A 316 17.45 8.40 -23.33
C VAL A 316 17.65 7.31 -24.39
N GLY A 317 16.57 6.82 -25.00
CA GLY A 317 16.65 5.82 -26.08
C GLY A 317 17.46 6.31 -27.29
N LEU A 318 17.21 7.54 -27.75
CA LEU A 318 17.95 8.13 -28.87
C LEU A 318 19.40 8.49 -28.50
N ALA A 319 19.69 8.84 -27.24
CA ALA A 319 21.04 9.03 -26.73
C ALA A 319 21.82 7.69 -26.72
N ALA A 320 21.19 6.59 -26.32
CA ALA A 320 21.78 5.25 -26.38
C ALA A 320 22.12 4.84 -27.82
N VAL A 321 21.19 5.05 -28.77
CA VAL A 321 21.46 4.84 -30.21
C VAL A 321 22.64 5.69 -30.66
N SER A 322 22.64 6.99 -30.34
CA SER A 322 23.70 7.93 -30.73
C SER A 322 25.07 7.55 -30.15
N ALA A 323 25.12 7.12 -28.88
CA ALA A 323 26.33 6.59 -28.27
C ALA A 323 26.79 5.28 -28.93
N GLY A 324 25.85 4.43 -29.35
CA GLY A 324 26.10 3.22 -30.13
C GLY A 324 26.80 3.49 -31.45
N PHE A 325 26.24 4.38 -32.28
CA PHE A 325 26.87 4.80 -33.53
C PHE A 325 28.21 5.52 -33.30
N ALA A 326 28.34 6.33 -32.24
CA ALA A 326 29.61 6.96 -31.90
C ALA A 326 30.70 5.94 -31.51
N SER A 327 30.33 4.87 -30.81
CA SER A 327 31.23 3.75 -30.49
C SER A 327 31.61 2.94 -31.73
N PHE A 328 30.64 2.64 -32.60
CA PHE A 328 30.88 1.94 -33.86
C PHE A 328 31.82 2.72 -34.80
N PHE A 329 31.68 4.05 -34.88
CA PHE A 329 32.57 4.91 -35.66
C PHE A 329 33.89 5.26 -34.95
N ASN A 330 34.28 4.59 -33.86
CA ASN A 330 35.57 4.80 -33.20
C ASN A 330 36.69 3.96 -33.85
N PRO A 331 37.60 4.54 -34.64
CA PRO A 331 38.66 3.80 -35.32
C PRO A 331 39.74 3.27 -34.35
N GLY A 332 39.75 3.70 -33.09
CA GLY A 332 40.68 3.24 -32.06
C GLY A 332 40.11 2.15 -31.14
N ALA A 333 38.88 1.69 -31.35
CA ALA A 333 38.32 0.58 -30.59
C ALA A 333 38.68 -0.77 -31.25
N HIS A 334 39.21 -1.72 -30.47
CA HIS A 334 39.29 -3.11 -30.91
C HIS A 334 37.87 -3.68 -30.98
N PHE A 335 37.26 -3.60 -32.16
CA PHE A 335 35.90 -4.10 -32.40
C PHE A 335 35.93 -5.63 -32.48
N LEU A 336 35.79 -6.26 -31.31
CA LEU A 336 35.66 -7.71 -31.14
C LEU A 336 34.20 -8.13 -31.35
N THR A 337 33.96 -9.41 -31.65
CA THR A 337 32.62 -9.98 -31.86
C THR A 337 31.65 -9.68 -30.72
N LEU A 338 32.12 -9.72 -29.46
CA LEU A 338 31.29 -9.39 -28.28
C LEU A 338 30.84 -7.92 -28.30
N ARG A 339 31.77 -6.99 -28.57
CA ARG A 339 31.48 -5.56 -28.70
C ARG A 339 30.52 -5.25 -29.85
N ALA A 340 30.59 -6.02 -30.93
CA ALA A 340 29.64 -5.93 -32.04
C ALA A 340 28.22 -6.32 -31.59
N ILE A 341 28.07 -7.42 -30.84
CA ILE A 341 26.78 -7.87 -30.28
C ILE A 341 26.20 -6.82 -29.33
N GLU A 342 27.00 -6.28 -28.41
CA GLU A 342 26.59 -5.23 -27.47
C GLU A 342 26.12 -3.95 -28.17
N THR A 343 26.85 -3.51 -29.20
CA THR A 343 26.50 -2.33 -29.99
C THR A 343 25.19 -2.55 -30.77
N PHE A 344 25.01 -3.74 -31.33
CA PHE A 344 23.81 -4.12 -32.08
C PHE A 344 22.57 -4.25 -31.18
N ALA A 345 22.72 -4.84 -29.98
CA ALA A 345 21.66 -4.95 -28.99
C ALA A 345 21.34 -3.60 -28.32
N GLY A 346 22.34 -2.80 -27.97
CA GLY A 346 22.15 -1.48 -27.35
C GLY A 346 21.44 -0.48 -28.28
N THR A 347 21.80 -0.47 -29.57
CA THR A 347 21.10 0.35 -30.58
C THR A 347 19.67 -0.16 -30.83
N ALA A 348 19.43 -1.47 -30.82
CA ALA A 348 18.08 -2.04 -30.90
C ALA A 348 17.18 -1.59 -29.74
N ILE A 349 17.61 -1.79 -28.49
CA ILE A 349 16.83 -1.42 -27.29
C ILE A 349 16.63 0.09 -27.23
N GLY A 350 17.65 0.88 -27.58
CA GLY A 350 17.54 2.35 -27.67
C GLY A 350 16.52 2.82 -28.72
N ALA A 351 16.49 2.19 -29.89
CA ALA A 351 15.55 2.53 -30.96
C ALA A 351 14.09 2.18 -30.60
N LEU A 352 13.87 1.00 -30.00
CA LEU A 352 12.55 0.61 -29.46
C LEU A 352 12.09 1.57 -28.36
N THR A 353 12.99 1.94 -27.45
CA THR A 353 12.70 2.87 -26.36
C THR A 353 12.34 4.25 -26.91
N PHE A 354 13.11 4.76 -27.88
CA PHE A 354 12.86 6.04 -28.53
C PHE A 354 11.46 6.09 -29.17
N THR A 355 11.17 5.19 -30.11
CA THR A 355 9.93 5.25 -30.88
C THR A 355 8.70 4.89 -30.04
N GLY A 356 8.79 3.88 -29.18
CA GLY A 356 7.71 3.52 -28.26
C GLY A 356 7.35 4.69 -27.32
N SER A 357 8.37 5.41 -26.83
CA SER A 357 8.18 6.58 -25.96
C SER A 357 7.58 7.79 -26.70
N VAL A 358 7.96 8.02 -27.96
CA VAL A 358 7.31 9.05 -28.81
C VAL A 358 5.82 8.73 -29.03
N VAL A 359 5.47 7.47 -29.30
CA VAL A 359 4.06 7.06 -29.46
C VAL A 359 3.30 7.18 -28.14
N ALA A 360 3.88 6.76 -27.01
CA ALA A 360 3.26 6.91 -25.70
C ALA A 360 2.99 8.38 -25.34
N ALA A 361 4.00 9.26 -25.53
CA ALA A 361 3.84 10.69 -25.33
C ALA A 361 2.76 11.29 -26.24
N GLY A 362 2.74 10.93 -27.53
CA GLY A 362 1.73 11.37 -28.48
C GLY A 362 0.30 10.95 -28.11
N LYS A 363 0.12 9.74 -27.58
CA LYS A 363 -1.18 9.25 -27.08
C LYS A 363 -1.65 9.96 -25.82
N LEU A 364 -0.74 10.22 -24.88
CA LEU A 364 -1.04 10.90 -23.63
C LEU A 364 -1.36 12.38 -23.86
N HIS A 365 -0.66 13.03 -24.79
CA HIS A 365 -0.91 14.40 -25.23
C HIS A 365 -2.16 14.54 -26.12
N GLY A 366 -2.58 13.45 -26.79
CA GLY A 366 -3.77 13.42 -27.66
C GLY A 366 -3.52 13.75 -29.13
N THR A 367 -2.25 13.95 -29.54
CA THR A 367 -1.86 14.05 -30.96
C THR A 367 -1.94 12.71 -31.69
N ILE A 368 -1.89 11.61 -30.96
CA ILE A 368 -2.24 10.26 -31.43
C ILE A 368 -3.50 9.84 -30.67
N SER A 369 -4.43 9.14 -31.33
CA SER A 369 -5.63 8.63 -30.66
C SER A 369 -5.27 7.73 -29.47
N GLY A 370 -5.94 7.96 -28.33
CA GLY A 370 -5.84 7.11 -27.15
C GLY A 370 -6.51 5.74 -27.31
N ALA A 371 -7.27 5.51 -28.39
CA ALA A 371 -7.78 4.18 -28.70
C ALA A 371 -6.66 3.23 -29.18
N PRO A 372 -6.78 1.92 -28.97
CA PRO A 372 -5.95 0.91 -29.63
C PRO A 372 -5.91 1.10 -31.15
N ILE A 373 -4.71 1.19 -31.74
CA ILE A 373 -4.49 1.23 -33.19
C ILE A 373 -3.73 -0.05 -33.56
N VAL A 374 -4.42 -0.99 -34.21
CA VAL A 374 -3.86 -2.31 -34.55
C VAL A 374 -3.54 -2.35 -36.04
N LEU A 375 -2.28 -2.65 -36.39
CA LEU A 375 -1.90 -2.94 -37.77
C LEU A 375 -2.37 -4.33 -38.19
N GLU A 376 -2.87 -4.44 -39.43
CA GLU A 376 -3.19 -5.73 -40.04
C GLU A 376 -1.93 -6.62 -40.07
N ASN A 377 -2.09 -7.90 -39.73
CA ASN A 377 -1.00 -8.87 -39.64
C ASN A 377 0.18 -8.48 -38.72
N ARG A 378 -0.04 -7.62 -37.70
CA ARG A 378 1.02 -7.13 -36.79
C ARG A 378 1.92 -8.23 -36.20
N TRP A 379 1.40 -9.43 -35.92
CA TRP A 379 2.17 -10.54 -35.37
C TRP A 379 3.19 -11.09 -36.37
N ALA A 380 2.78 -11.28 -37.63
CA ALA A 380 3.69 -11.69 -38.70
C ALA A 380 4.76 -10.61 -38.95
N LEU A 381 4.39 -9.33 -38.92
CA LEU A 381 5.33 -8.22 -39.05
C LEU A 381 6.33 -8.16 -37.88
N ASN A 382 5.87 -8.38 -36.65
CA ASN A 382 6.74 -8.39 -35.47
C ASN A 382 7.72 -9.57 -35.48
N ILE A 383 7.23 -10.78 -35.81
CA ILE A 383 8.06 -11.98 -35.93
C ILE A 383 9.07 -11.82 -37.08
N ALA A 384 8.63 -11.35 -38.25
CA ALA A 384 9.52 -11.10 -39.39
C ALA A 384 10.59 -10.04 -39.07
N GLY A 385 10.23 -8.96 -38.35
CA GLY A 385 11.17 -7.96 -37.86
C GLY A 385 12.21 -8.54 -36.90
N ALA A 386 11.77 -9.30 -35.90
CA ALA A 386 12.66 -9.96 -34.93
C ALA A 386 13.62 -10.96 -35.60
N LEU A 387 13.11 -11.81 -36.51
CA LEU A 387 13.94 -12.75 -37.28
C LEU A 387 14.92 -12.03 -38.22
N SER A 388 14.50 -10.94 -38.85
CA SER A 388 15.38 -10.11 -39.70
C SER A 388 16.48 -9.44 -38.88
N SER A 389 16.17 -8.92 -37.69
CA SER A 389 17.17 -8.38 -36.76
C SER A 389 18.14 -9.46 -36.29
N LEU A 390 17.67 -10.67 -35.96
CA LEU A 390 18.53 -11.79 -35.57
C LEU A 390 19.49 -12.20 -36.72
N ALA A 391 19.00 -12.30 -37.95
CA ALA A 391 19.81 -12.61 -39.12
C ALA A 391 20.86 -11.50 -39.40
N LEU A 392 20.47 -10.23 -39.29
CA LEU A 392 21.38 -9.09 -39.39
C LEU A 392 22.42 -9.08 -38.26
N GLY A 393 22.04 -9.45 -37.04
CA GLY A 393 22.93 -9.52 -35.88
C GLY A 393 23.98 -10.62 -36.05
N LEU A 394 23.57 -11.81 -36.48
CA LEU A 394 24.48 -12.89 -36.83
C LEU A 394 25.44 -12.46 -37.96
N ALA A 395 24.96 -11.81 -39.02
CA ALA A 395 25.84 -11.27 -40.05
C ALA A 395 26.80 -10.19 -39.51
N PHE A 396 26.33 -9.32 -38.61
CA PHE A 396 27.11 -8.25 -37.98
C PHE A 396 28.19 -8.76 -37.01
N THR A 397 28.16 -10.03 -36.59
CA THR A 397 29.26 -10.65 -35.82
C THR A 397 30.52 -10.92 -36.67
N ASN A 398 30.39 -10.89 -38.00
CA ASN A 398 31.49 -11.21 -38.93
C ASN A 398 32.40 -9.98 -39.15
N PRO A 399 33.72 -10.08 -38.94
CA PRO A 399 34.68 -8.99 -39.18
C PRO A 399 34.60 -8.36 -40.58
N ALA A 400 34.33 -9.14 -41.62
CA ALA A 400 34.19 -8.62 -42.99
C ALA A 400 32.95 -7.70 -43.14
N VAL A 401 31.92 -7.89 -42.31
CA VAL A 401 30.71 -7.07 -42.30
C VAL A 401 30.94 -5.83 -41.45
N TYR A 402 31.31 -5.97 -40.17
CA TYR A 402 31.41 -4.81 -39.28
C TYR A 402 32.58 -3.87 -39.60
N ALA A 403 33.65 -4.34 -40.26
CA ALA A 403 34.77 -3.49 -40.71
C ALA A 403 34.54 -2.83 -42.09
N SER A 404 33.42 -3.08 -42.76
CA SER A 404 33.09 -2.50 -44.07
C SER A 404 31.87 -1.56 -43.99
N SER A 405 31.57 -0.86 -45.09
CA SER A 405 30.37 -0.02 -45.20
C SER A 405 29.05 -0.80 -45.00
N MET A 406 29.09 -2.12 -45.17
CA MET A 406 27.96 -3.01 -44.87
C MET A 406 27.62 -3.01 -43.37
N GLY A 407 28.60 -2.87 -42.47
CA GLY A 407 28.37 -2.80 -41.03
C GLY A 407 27.49 -1.61 -40.65
N THR A 408 27.76 -0.43 -41.22
CA THR A 408 26.93 0.77 -41.05
C THR A 408 25.50 0.52 -41.54
N ALA A 409 25.35 -0.13 -42.70
CA ALA A 409 24.04 -0.45 -43.26
C ALA A 409 23.26 -1.46 -42.40
N CYS A 410 23.92 -2.50 -41.87
CA CYS A 410 23.33 -3.45 -40.93
C CYS A 410 22.85 -2.77 -39.65
N LEU A 411 23.66 -1.87 -39.07
CA LEU A 411 23.32 -1.16 -37.83
C LEU A 411 22.15 -0.17 -38.04
N LEU A 412 22.12 0.53 -39.18
CA LEU A 412 20.99 1.39 -39.58
C LEU A 412 19.71 0.58 -39.83
N ALA A 413 19.80 -0.54 -40.56
CA ALA A 413 18.66 -1.42 -40.81
C ALA A 413 18.09 -1.99 -39.50
N ASN A 414 18.96 -2.44 -38.58
CA ASN A 414 18.56 -2.89 -37.25
C ASN A 414 17.88 -1.79 -36.43
N THR A 415 18.44 -0.58 -36.44
CA THR A 415 17.85 0.60 -35.77
C THR A 415 16.46 0.92 -36.34
N ALA A 416 16.28 0.85 -37.66
CA ALA A 416 14.99 1.06 -38.31
C ALA A 416 13.96 -0.04 -37.97
N ILE A 417 14.38 -1.31 -37.97
CA ILE A 417 13.54 -2.45 -37.57
C ILE A 417 13.06 -2.28 -36.14
N TRP A 418 13.96 -2.02 -35.18
CA TRP A 418 13.57 -1.87 -33.78
C TRP A 418 12.79 -0.57 -33.50
N GLY A 419 13.02 0.50 -34.28
CA GLY A 419 12.17 1.69 -34.28
C GLY A 419 10.74 1.38 -34.75
N PHE A 420 10.57 0.56 -35.79
CA PHE A 420 9.26 0.06 -36.22
C PHE A 420 8.62 -0.85 -35.17
N LEU A 421 9.38 -1.79 -34.58
CA LEU A 421 8.87 -2.69 -33.53
C LEU A 421 8.44 -1.92 -32.28
N GLY A 422 9.19 -0.91 -31.82
CA GLY A 422 8.80 -0.06 -30.70
C GLY A 422 7.51 0.74 -30.97
N THR A 423 7.34 1.21 -32.21
CA THR A 423 6.10 1.84 -32.68
C THR A 423 4.93 0.84 -32.62
N ASN A 424 5.10 -0.35 -33.19
CA ASN A 424 4.07 -1.39 -33.26
C ASN A 424 3.81 -2.10 -31.90
N MET A 425 4.70 -1.93 -30.92
CA MET A 425 4.48 -2.36 -29.53
C MET A 425 3.50 -1.44 -28.80
N VAL A 426 3.59 -0.12 -29.01
CA VAL A 426 2.80 0.88 -28.25
C VAL A 426 1.51 1.31 -28.97
N LEU A 427 1.46 1.26 -30.31
CA LEU A 427 0.24 1.54 -31.08
C LEU A 427 -0.99 0.69 -30.70
N PRO A 428 -0.92 -0.63 -30.44
CA PRO A 428 -2.10 -1.42 -30.09
C PRO A 428 -2.56 -1.25 -28.63
N ILE A 429 -1.78 -0.59 -27.76
CA ILE A 429 -2.10 -0.46 -26.34
C ILE A 429 -3.01 0.76 -26.11
N GLY A 430 -4.06 0.63 -25.28
CA GLY A 430 -5.04 1.70 -25.06
C GLY A 430 -4.58 2.78 -24.07
N GLY A 431 -5.28 3.91 -24.08
CA GLY A 431 -4.89 5.17 -23.42
C GLY A 431 -4.74 5.14 -21.89
N ALA A 432 -5.44 4.26 -21.17
CA ALA A 432 -5.28 4.11 -19.71
C ALA A 432 -4.46 2.88 -19.32
N ASP A 433 -4.03 2.06 -20.29
CA ASP A 433 -2.95 1.09 -20.11
C ASP A 433 -1.56 1.73 -20.35
N MET A 434 -1.52 2.90 -21.00
CA MET A 434 -0.32 3.75 -21.14
C MET A 434 0.53 3.91 -19.87
N PRO A 435 -0.03 4.07 -18.65
CA PRO A 435 0.79 4.20 -17.45
C PRO A 435 1.77 3.01 -17.28
N VAL A 436 1.30 1.78 -17.54
CA VAL A 436 2.13 0.56 -17.47
C VAL A 436 3.21 0.61 -18.55
N VAL A 437 2.85 1.07 -19.75
CA VAL A 437 3.79 1.23 -20.88
C VAL A 437 4.88 2.26 -20.59
N ILE A 438 4.55 3.39 -19.94
CA ILE A 438 5.55 4.40 -19.53
C ILE A 438 6.58 3.78 -18.59
N SER A 439 6.12 2.99 -17.60
CA SER A 439 7.01 2.31 -16.64
C SER A 439 7.84 1.20 -17.31
N LEU A 440 7.27 0.49 -18.29
CA LEU A 440 8.02 -0.50 -19.07
C LEU A 440 9.08 0.16 -19.96
N LEU A 441 8.76 1.29 -20.60
CA LEU A 441 9.72 2.06 -21.39
C LEU A 441 10.81 2.69 -20.51
N ASN A 442 10.52 3.04 -19.26
CA ASN A 442 11.53 3.39 -18.26
C ASN A 442 12.49 2.21 -18.01
N ALA A 443 11.96 0.98 -17.88
CA ALA A 443 12.78 -0.23 -17.77
C ALA A 443 13.67 -0.44 -19.01
N CYS A 444 13.12 -0.27 -20.22
CA CYS A 444 13.87 -0.32 -21.47
C CYS A 444 14.95 0.76 -21.56
N SER A 445 14.71 1.97 -21.04
CA SER A 445 15.71 3.05 -20.96
C SER A 445 16.89 2.68 -20.04
N GLY A 446 16.61 1.99 -18.93
CA GLY A 446 17.63 1.40 -18.07
C GLY A 446 18.45 0.31 -18.76
N LEU A 447 17.79 -0.59 -19.48
CA LEU A 447 18.46 -1.63 -20.28
C LEU A 447 19.33 -1.03 -21.38
N ALA A 448 18.86 0.01 -22.08
CA ALA A 448 19.65 0.74 -23.08
C ALA A 448 20.88 1.43 -22.46
N THR A 449 20.71 2.03 -21.27
CA THR A 449 21.81 2.62 -20.48
C THR A 449 22.84 1.57 -20.09
N SER A 450 22.39 0.39 -19.63
CA SER A 450 23.30 -0.70 -19.27
C SER A 450 24.02 -1.30 -20.48
N ALA A 451 23.34 -1.43 -21.61
CA ALA A 451 23.95 -1.89 -22.87
C ALA A 451 25.03 -0.91 -23.36
N ALA A 452 24.80 0.40 -23.24
CA ALA A 452 25.83 1.40 -23.45
C ALA A 452 26.99 1.28 -22.45
N GLY A 453 26.73 0.82 -21.22
CA GLY A 453 27.74 0.51 -20.22
C GLY A 453 28.63 -0.67 -20.58
N PHE A 454 28.07 -1.80 -21.01
CA PHE A 454 28.84 -2.93 -21.56
C PHE A 454 29.68 -2.49 -22.77
N MET A 455 29.04 -1.89 -23.78
CA MET A 455 29.67 -1.41 -25.02
C MET A 455 30.84 -0.43 -24.80
N LEU A 456 30.87 0.30 -23.69
CA LEU A 456 31.92 1.26 -23.36
C LEU A 456 32.82 0.80 -22.20
N SER A 457 32.65 -0.44 -21.73
CA SER A 457 33.22 -1.00 -20.49
C SER A 457 33.21 0.01 -19.34
N ASN A 458 32.05 0.66 -19.14
CA ASN A 458 31.86 1.71 -18.14
C ASN A 458 30.94 1.23 -17.00
N GLN A 459 31.54 1.01 -15.82
CA GLN A 459 30.87 0.39 -14.67
C GLN A 459 29.69 1.24 -14.18
N LEU A 460 29.80 2.57 -14.22
CA LEU A 460 28.75 3.48 -13.78
C LEU A 460 27.50 3.37 -14.66
N LEU A 461 27.67 3.30 -15.98
CA LEU A 461 26.57 3.08 -16.92
C LEU A 461 25.92 1.71 -16.72
N THR A 462 26.71 0.63 -16.53
CA THR A 462 26.18 -0.72 -16.27
C THR A 462 25.35 -0.76 -14.98
N ILE A 463 25.90 -0.28 -13.85
CA ILE A 463 25.24 -0.29 -12.54
C ILE A 463 23.97 0.56 -12.57
N THR A 464 24.06 1.79 -13.07
CA THR A 464 22.95 2.74 -13.07
C THR A 464 21.84 2.32 -14.04
N GLY A 465 22.19 1.77 -15.20
CA GLY A 465 21.22 1.22 -16.15
C GLY A 465 20.46 0.02 -15.58
N ALA A 466 21.16 -0.92 -14.95
CA ALA A 466 20.55 -2.06 -14.27
C ALA A 466 19.61 -1.65 -13.12
N LEU A 467 20.01 -0.64 -12.34
CA LEU A 467 19.22 -0.05 -11.25
C LEU A 467 17.88 0.51 -11.78
N VAL A 468 17.92 1.29 -12.86
CA VAL A 468 16.73 1.86 -13.53
C VAL A 468 15.87 0.77 -14.19
N ALA A 469 16.49 -0.22 -14.83
CA ALA A 469 15.79 -1.33 -15.47
C ALA A 469 14.95 -2.13 -14.46
N SER A 470 15.54 -2.48 -13.32
CA SER A 470 14.87 -3.18 -12.23
C SER A 470 13.73 -2.35 -11.62
N SER A 471 13.96 -1.04 -11.42
CA SER A 471 12.93 -0.11 -10.96
C SER A 471 11.70 -0.06 -11.86
N GLY A 472 11.91 0.15 -13.17
CA GLY A 472 10.82 0.20 -14.15
C GLY A 472 10.05 -1.11 -14.23
N THR A 473 10.74 -2.26 -14.17
CA THR A 473 10.11 -3.58 -14.22
C THR A 473 9.21 -3.83 -13.01
N LEU A 474 9.69 -3.52 -11.80
CA LEU A 474 8.93 -3.68 -10.56
C LEU A 474 7.72 -2.75 -10.49
N LEU A 475 7.89 -1.48 -10.88
CA LEU A 475 6.78 -0.53 -10.98
C LEU A 475 5.70 -1.01 -11.96
N SER A 476 6.09 -1.53 -13.12
CA SER A 476 5.14 -2.04 -14.11
C SER A 476 4.34 -3.23 -13.56
N ASP A 477 4.94 -4.12 -12.78
CA ASP A 477 4.23 -5.23 -12.11
C ASP A 477 3.23 -4.72 -11.04
N ILE A 478 3.64 -3.76 -10.19
CA ILE A 478 2.75 -3.13 -9.19
C ILE A 478 1.51 -2.52 -9.88
N MET A 479 1.71 -1.86 -11.02
CA MET A 479 0.63 -1.25 -11.78
C MET A 479 -0.28 -2.27 -12.45
N CYS A 480 0.29 -3.33 -13.02
CA CYS A 480 -0.44 -4.47 -13.60
C CYS A 480 -1.39 -5.10 -12.57
N ARG A 481 -0.92 -5.35 -11.34
CA ARG A 481 -1.76 -5.82 -10.23
C ARG A 481 -2.86 -4.80 -9.88
N GLY A 482 -2.54 -3.51 -9.87
CA GLY A 482 -3.50 -2.42 -9.60
C GLY A 482 -4.63 -2.26 -10.62
N ILE A 483 -4.53 -2.85 -11.82
CA ILE A 483 -5.62 -2.96 -12.82
C ILE A 483 -6.15 -4.40 -13.00
N ASN A 484 -5.65 -5.36 -12.22
CA ASN A 484 -5.84 -6.81 -12.41
C ASN A 484 -5.61 -7.30 -13.86
N ARG A 485 -4.48 -6.90 -14.48
CA ARG A 485 -4.07 -7.39 -15.81
C ARG A 485 -2.61 -7.83 -15.78
N SER A 486 -2.30 -8.96 -16.39
CA SER A 486 -0.92 -9.40 -16.59
C SER A 486 -0.14 -8.48 -17.54
N MET A 487 1.19 -8.45 -17.39
CA MET A 487 2.10 -7.70 -18.28
C MET A 487 1.93 -8.10 -19.76
N SER A 488 1.74 -9.40 -19.98
CA SER A 488 1.43 -10.01 -21.26
C SER A 488 0.11 -9.48 -21.83
N ASN A 489 -0.99 -9.50 -21.08
CA ASN A 489 -2.29 -9.02 -21.57
C ASN A 489 -2.24 -7.53 -21.96
N VAL A 490 -1.50 -6.70 -21.22
CA VAL A 490 -1.26 -5.28 -21.55
C VAL A 490 -0.44 -5.14 -22.84
N LEU A 491 0.73 -5.78 -22.93
CA LEU A 491 1.64 -5.67 -24.08
C LEU A 491 1.08 -6.28 -25.37
N LEU A 492 0.37 -7.39 -25.25
CA LEU A 492 -0.20 -8.11 -26.38
C LEU A 492 -1.49 -7.43 -26.87
N GLY A 493 -2.05 -6.46 -26.13
CA GLY A 493 -3.18 -5.62 -26.56
C GLY A 493 -4.54 -6.31 -26.42
N GLY A 494 -4.73 -7.14 -25.39
CA GLY A 494 -5.97 -7.85 -25.12
C GLY A 494 -6.84 -7.15 -24.06
N PHE A 495 -8.00 -6.63 -24.46
CA PHE A 495 -9.14 -6.52 -23.54
C PHE A 495 -9.80 -7.90 -23.47
N GLY A 496 -9.74 -8.56 -22.31
CA GLY A 496 -10.54 -9.74 -21.97
C GLY A 496 -10.40 -10.96 -22.89
N THR A 497 -9.19 -11.50 -23.10
CA THR A 497 -9.04 -12.82 -23.76
C THR A 497 -9.27 -14.01 -22.82
N ASP A 498 -9.44 -13.78 -21.53
CA ASP A 498 -9.84 -14.78 -20.55
C ASP A 498 -11.34 -14.64 -20.23
N GLY A 499 -12.17 -15.45 -20.90
CA GLY A 499 -13.57 -15.75 -20.52
C GLY A 499 -14.66 -14.69 -20.78
N GLY A 500 -14.36 -13.40 -20.71
CA GLY A 500 -15.37 -12.33 -20.79
C GLY A 500 -15.85 -12.00 -22.20
N VAL A 501 -17.09 -12.37 -22.55
CA VAL A 501 -17.74 -11.83 -23.76
C VAL A 501 -17.97 -10.34 -23.58
N ALA A 502 -17.44 -9.52 -24.50
CA ALA A 502 -17.70 -8.08 -24.51
C ALA A 502 -19.21 -7.82 -24.72
N VAL A 503 -19.89 -7.43 -23.65
CA VAL A 503 -21.29 -6.98 -23.69
C VAL A 503 -21.34 -5.68 -24.50
N GLY A 504 -22.17 -5.65 -25.54
CA GLY A 504 -22.36 -4.46 -26.36
C GLY A 504 -23.01 -3.31 -25.60
N PRO A 505 -23.04 -2.08 -26.18
CA PRO A 505 -23.53 -0.88 -25.49
C PRO A 505 -24.97 -0.94 -24.95
N ASP A 506 -25.77 -1.89 -25.42
CA ASP A 506 -27.19 -2.05 -25.09
C ASP A 506 -27.46 -2.97 -23.87
N GLY A 507 -26.41 -3.49 -23.21
CA GLY A 507 -26.52 -4.35 -22.02
C GLY A 507 -26.54 -3.62 -20.68
N GLY A 508 -26.94 -2.34 -20.65
CA GLY A 508 -26.85 -1.50 -19.45
C GLY A 508 -27.69 -1.99 -18.26
N ALA A 509 -27.24 -1.69 -17.05
CA ALA A 509 -27.98 -2.00 -15.84
C ALA A 509 -29.22 -1.09 -15.77
N GLY A 510 -30.40 -1.64 -16.09
CA GLY A 510 -31.67 -0.92 -16.10
C GLY A 510 -32.16 -0.54 -14.70
N GLY A 511 -31.57 0.47 -14.08
CA GLY A 511 -31.98 1.04 -12.79
C GLY A 511 -32.38 2.52 -12.88
N THR A 512 -33.18 2.96 -11.92
CA THR A 512 -33.50 4.39 -11.72
C THR A 512 -32.32 5.11 -11.07
N VAL A 513 -31.91 6.24 -11.65
CA VAL A 513 -30.79 7.05 -11.16
C VAL A 513 -31.31 8.16 -10.24
N ASN A 514 -30.73 8.27 -9.04
CA ASN A 514 -31.08 9.32 -8.07
C ASN A 514 -30.21 10.56 -8.28
N GLU A 515 -30.73 11.62 -8.90
CA GLU A 515 -30.01 12.89 -9.07
C GLU A 515 -30.12 13.79 -7.82
N VAL A 516 -29.10 14.60 -7.53
CA VAL A 516 -29.10 15.60 -6.45
C VAL A 516 -28.85 17.02 -6.99
N SER A 517 -29.52 18.01 -6.41
CA SER A 517 -29.29 19.43 -6.75
C SER A 517 -28.04 19.99 -6.04
N ALA A 518 -27.50 21.09 -6.53
CA ALA A 518 -26.34 21.74 -5.91
C ALA A 518 -26.59 22.12 -4.43
N MET A 519 -27.81 22.57 -4.09
CA MET A 519 -28.21 22.81 -2.70
C MET A 519 -28.29 21.52 -1.88
N GLY A 520 -28.90 20.45 -2.42
CA GLY A 520 -28.97 19.17 -1.71
C GLY A 520 -27.60 18.55 -1.43
N PHE A 521 -26.62 18.77 -2.31
CA PHE A 521 -25.22 18.41 -2.06
C PHE A 521 -24.64 19.25 -0.90
N VAL A 522 -24.83 20.57 -0.90
CA VAL A 522 -24.38 21.47 0.18
C VAL A 522 -25.00 21.07 1.53
N ASP A 523 -26.29 20.73 1.57
CA ASP A 523 -26.99 20.29 2.80
C ASP A 523 -26.43 18.94 3.32
N LEU A 524 -26.06 18.01 2.44
CA LEU A 524 -25.38 16.76 2.80
C LEU A 524 -23.97 17.01 3.35
N LEU A 525 -23.24 17.97 2.81
CA LEU A 525 -21.92 18.35 3.35
C LEU A 525 -22.03 19.11 4.68
N ALA A 526 -23.04 19.96 4.83
CA ALA A 526 -23.31 20.74 6.03
C ALA A 526 -23.67 19.88 7.25
N SER A 527 -24.24 18.69 7.01
CA SER A 527 -24.64 17.73 8.04
C SER A 527 -23.61 16.60 8.31
N ALA A 528 -22.57 16.49 7.47
CA ALA A 528 -21.55 15.44 7.59
C ALA A 528 -20.51 15.74 8.69
N LYS A 529 -20.09 14.71 9.45
CA LYS A 529 -18.97 14.77 10.40
C LYS A 529 -17.70 14.15 9.81
N ARG A 530 -17.84 13.13 8.97
CA ARG A 530 -16.76 12.45 8.23
C ARG A 530 -17.04 12.41 6.74
N VAL A 531 -16.16 13.02 5.94
CA VAL A 531 -16.25 13.06 4.48
C VAL A 531 -15.03 12.35 3.88
N VAL A 532 -15.24 11.52 2.87
CA VAL A 532 -14.18 10.92 2.06
C VAL A 532 -14.30 11.39 0.61
N ILE A 533 -13.18 11.71 -0.04
CA ILE A 533 -13.15 12.23 -1.40
C ILE A 533 -12.33 11.27 -2.27
N VAL A 534 -12.90 10.81 -3.37
CA VAL A 534 -12.28 9.84 -4.29
C VAL A 534 -12.03 10.52 -5.64
N PRO A 535 -10.82 11.07 -5.87
CA PRO A 535 -10.48 11.74 -7.11
C PRO A 535 -10.18 10.72 -8.22
N GLY A 536 -10.74 10.94 -9.40
CA GLY A 536 -10.43 10.19 -10.61
C GLY A 536 -9.88 11.07 -11.73
N TYR A 537 -9.58 10.48 -12.89
CA TYR A 537 -8.98 11.21 -14.00
C TYR A 537 -9.84 12.40 -14.51
N GLY A 538 -11.17 12.36 -14.32
CA GLY A 538 -12.05 13.48 -14.67
C GLY A 538 -11.75 14.77 -13.90
N LEU A 539 -11.21 14.69 -12.67
CA LEU A 539 -10.75 15.84 -11.90
C LEU A 539 -9.56 16.55 -12.57
N ALA A 540 -8.60 15.77 -13.07
CA ALA A 540 -7.45 16.29 -13.79
C ALA A 540 -7.85 16.93 -15.13
N VAL A 541 -8.79 16.31 -15.87
CA VAL A 541 -9.30 16.85 -17.14
C VAL A 541 -10.03 18.19 -16.94
N ALA A 542 -10.83 18.32 -15.87
CA ALA A 542 -11.54 19.56 -15.55
C ALA A 542 -10.64 20.63 -14.87
N ARG A 543 -9.44 20.24 -14.41
CA ARG A 543 -8.54 21.05 -13.57
C ARG A 543 -9.26 21.62 -12.33
N CYS A 544 -9.96 20.76 -11.59
CA CYS A 544 -10.74 21.16 -10.41
C CYS A 544 -10.03 20.90 -9.05
N GLN A 545 -8.76 20.48 -9.06
CA GLN A 545 -7.99 20.17 -7.85
C GLN A 545 -7.96 21.33 -6.83
N GLN A 546 -7.77 22.56 -7.31
CA GLN A 546 -7.74 23.76 -6.45
C GLN A 546 -9.09 24.03 -5.77
N ARG A 547 -10.21 23.89 -6.50
CA ARG A 547 -11.55 24.10 -5.94
C ARG A 547 -11.92 23.06 -4.91
N LEU A 548 -11.50 21.82 -5.14
CA LEU A 548 -11.68 20.74 -4.18
C LEU A 548 -10.87 20.99 -2.91
N ALA A 549 -9.64 21.51 -3.01
CA ALA A 549 -8.84 21.92 -1.86
C ALA A 549 -9.49 23.09 -1.08
N GLU A 550 -10.02 24.11 -1.77
CA GLU A 550 -10.80 25.20 -1.14
C GLU A 550 -12.00 24.68 -0.34
N ILE A 551 -12.76 23.73 -0.90
CA ILE A 551 -13.88 23.06 -0.21
C ILE A 551 -13.38 22.27 1.02
N VAL A 552 -12.29 21.50 0.88
CA VAL A 552 -11.71 20.73 1.99
C VAL A 552 -11.25 21.64 3.13
N LEU A 553 -10.61 22.77 2.82
CA LEU A 553 -10.21 23.76 3.81
C LEU A 553 -11.42 24.35 4.53
N LEU A 554 -12.49 24.71 3.80
CA LEU A 554 -13.74 25.22 4.36
C LEU A 554 -14.40 24.20 5.30
N LEU A 555 -14.46 22.92 4.90
CA LEU A 555 -14.99 21.83 5.72
C LEU A 555 -14.14 21.58 6.99
N ARG A 556 -12.80 21.56 6.87
CA ARG A 556 -11.88 21.40 8.02
C ARG A 556 -12.00 22.57 9.01
N GLN A 557 -12.21 23.82 8.55
CA GLN A 557 -12.48 24.97 9.42
C GLN A 557 -13.74 24.77 10.27
N HIS A 558 -14.73 24.02 9.77
CA HIS A 558 -15.97 23.68 10.48
C HIS A 558 -15.86 22.35 11.26
N LYS A 559 -14.64 21.84 11.47
CA LYS A 559 -14.33 20.59 12.20
C LYS A 559 -14.89 19.31 11.57
N VAL A 560 -15.18 19.33 10.27
CA VAL A 560 -15.47 18.11 9.51
C VAL A 560 -14.17 17.36 9.26
N HIS A 561 -14.13 16.06 9.56
CA HIS A 561 -12.99 15.21 9.24
C HIS A 561 -13.05 14.81 7.77
N VAL A 562 -12.13 15.34 6.96
CA VAL A 562 -12.08 15.09 5.52
C VAL A 562 -10.82 14.31 5.17
N HIS A 563 -10.97 13.22 4.41
CA HIS A 563 -9.85 12.44 3.87
C HIS A 563 -10.00 12.23 2.35
N PHE A 564 -8.89 12.10 1.65
CA PHE A 564 -8.84 11.65 0.26
C PHE A 564 -8.49 10.16 0.21
N ALA A 565 -9.20 9.40 -0.63
CA ALA A 565 -8.92 7.99 -0.90
C ALA A 565 -8.33 7.84 -2.30
N ILE A 566 -7.05 7.48 -2.36
CA ILE A 566 -6.34 7.33 -3.63
C ILE A 566 -6.34 5.87 -4.06
N HIS A 567 -6.82 5.62 -5.29
CA HIS A 567 -6.64 4.34 -5.95
C HIS A 567 -5.25 4.30 -6.62
N PRO A 568 -4.47 3.21 -6.51
CA PRO A 568 -3.09 3.15 -7.03
C PRO A 568 -2.92 3.54 -8.51
N VAL A 569 -3.96 3.28 -9.31
CA VAL A 569 -3.99 3.58 -10.76
C VAL A 569 -4.89 4.76 -11.15
N ALA A 570 -5.27 5.61 -10.18
CA ALA A 570 -6.06 6.80 -10.46
C ALA A 570 -5.27 7.81 -11.34
N GLY A 571 -5.75 8.05 -12.56
CA GLY A 571 -5.19 9.04 -13.48
C GLY A 571 -4.51 8.42 -14.71
N ARG A 572 -3.39 9.03 -15.13
CA ARG A 572 -2.58 8.61 -16.29
C ARG A 572 -1.11 8.30 -15.96
N LEU A 573 -0.77 8.19 -14.68
CA LEU A 573 0.58 7.86 -14.17
C LEU A 573 0.47 7.38 -12.70
N PRO A 574 1.36 6.53 -12.18
CA PRO A 574 1.31 6.06 -10.78
C PRO A 574 1.38 7.20 -9.76
N GLY A 575 0.32 7.41 -8.99
CA GLY A 575 0.24 8.53 -8.05
C GLY A 575 0.04 9.90 -8.71
N HIS A 576 -0.50 9.96 -9.94
CA HIS A 576 -0.86 11.21 -10.62
C HIS A 576 -1.78 12.07 -9.71
N MET A 577 -2.77 11.46 -9.04
CA MET A 577 -3.64 12.20 -8.11
C MET A 577 -2.87 12.80 -6.93
N ASN A 578 -1.89 12.09 -6.36
CA ASN A 578 -1.09 12.62 -5.25
C ASN A 578 -0.32 13.89 -5.65
N VAL A 579 0.21 13.94 -6.88
CA VAL A 579 0.91 15.11 -7.42
C VAL A 579 -0.05 16.29 -7.64
N LEU A 580 -1.25 16.08 -8.17
CA LEU A 580 -2.25 17.16 -8.36
C LEU A 580 -2.86 17.66 -7.05
N LEU A 581 -3.05 16.79 -6.06
CA LEU A 581 -3.50 17.20 -4.73
C LEU A 581 -2.40 18.00 -4.02
N ALA A 582 -1.14 17.59 -4.13
CA ALA A 582 0.00 18.36 -3.61
C ALA A 582 0.15 19.72 -4.32
N GLU A 583 -0.10 19.81 -5.63
CA GLU A 583 -0.16 21.08 -6.37
C GLU A 583 -1.26 22.02 -5.85
N ALA A 584 -2.38 21.45 -5.41
CA ALA A 584 -3.48 22.20 -4.78
C ALA A 584 -3.24 22.47 -3.27
N ASP A 585 -1.99 22.35 -2.79
CA ASP A 585 -1.59 22.47 -1.38
C ASP A 585 -2.44 21.62 -0.41
N VAL A 586 -2.94 20.45 -0.85
CA VAL A 586 -3.67 19.51 0.02
C VAL A 586 -2.69 18.82 0.97
N PRO A 587 -2.89 18.93 2.30
CA PRO A 587 -2.02 18.29 3.28
C PRO A 587 -1.99 16.76 3.15
N TYR A 588 -0.79 16.16 3.24
CA TYR A 588 -0.64 14.71 3.02
C TYR A 588 -1.22 13.85 4.17
N ASP A 589 -1.38 14.40 5.38
CA ASP A 589 -2.00 13.70 6.52
C ASP A 589 -3.42 13.21 6.21
N ILE A 590 -4.13 13.95 5.35
CA ILE A 590 -5.48 13.60 4.91
C ILE A 590 -5.52 12.80 3.59
N VAL A 591 -4.39 12.51 2.95
CA VAL A 591 -4.33 11.69 1.73
C VAL A 591 -3.95 10.26 2.09
N ARG A 592 -4.90 9.33 1.96
CA ARG A 592 -4.75 7.91 2.34
C ARG A 592 -4.89 7.00 1.13
N GLU A 593 -4.17 5.89 1.17
CA GLU A 593 -4.27 4.84 0.15
C GLU A 593 -5.59 4.06 0.32
N MET A 594 -6.08 3.48 -0.78
CA MET A 594 -7.34 2.71 -0.83
C MET A 594 -7.47 1.64 0.26
N GLU A 595 -6.43 0.84 0.52
CA GLU A 595 -6.48 -0.29 1.46
C GLU A 595 -6.76 0.16 2.91
N ASP A 596 -6.25 1.32 3.29
CA ASP A 596 -6.49 1.93 4.59
C ASP A 596 -7.95 2.40 4.71
N ILE A 597 -8.43 3.14 3.70
CA ILE A 597 -9.76 3.74 3.74
C ILE A 597 -10.88 2.71 3.57
N ASN A 598 -10.71 1.65 2.76
CA ASN A 598 -11.74 0.63 2.59
C ASN A 598 -12.12 -0.06 3.91
N ARG A 599 -11.20 -0.14 4.89
CA ARG A 599 -11.47 -0.65 6.24
C ARG A 599 -12.33 0.31 7.07
N GLU A 600 -12.15 1.60 6.87
CA GLU A 600 -12.88 2.67 7.58
C GLU A 600 -14.14 3.15 6.83
N MET A 601 -14.35 2.75 5.58
CA MET A 601 -15.40 3.29 4.68
C MET A 601 -16.82 3.37 5.28
N PRO A 602 -17.31 2.36 6.04
CA PRO A 602 -18.63 2.43 6.69
C PRO A 602 -18.78 3.52 7.76
N GLN A 603 -17.68 4.13 8.21
CA GLN A 603 -17.66 5.20 9.21
C GLN A 603 -17.86 6.59 8.59
N TYR A 604 -17.79 6.73 7.26
CA TYR A 604 -17.94 8.01 6.56
C TYR A 604 -19.42 8.32 6.28
N ASP A 605 -19.81 9.57 6.54
CA ASP A 605 -21.16 10.06 6.32
C ASP A 605 -21.41 10.35 4.83
N VAL A 606 -20.42 10.96 4.17
CA VAL A 606 -20.48 11.28 2.74
C VAL A 606 -19.20 10.84 2.03
N ALA A 607 -19.33 10.07 0.94
CA ALA A 607 -18.27 9.90 -0.05
C ALA A 607 -18.53 10.83 -1.24
N ILE A 608 -17.49 11.50 -1.75
CA ILE A 608 -17.55 12.37 -2.93
C ILE A 608 -16.65 11.78 -4.02
N VAL A 609 -17.23 11.19 -5.05
CA VAL A 609 -16.52 10.63 -6.20
C VAL A 609 -16.39 11.70 -7.27
N VAL A 610 -15.16 12.18 -7.54
CA VAL A 610 -14.92 13.29 -8.48
C VAL A 610 -14.28 12.77 -9.76
N GLY A 611 -15.09 12.50 -10.79
CA GLY A 611 -14.58 12.10 -12.10
C GLY A 611 -13.87 10.73 -12.13
N ALA A 612 -14.19 9.84 -11.19
CA ALA A 612 -13.81 8.44 -11.21
C ALA A 612 -14.96 7.56 -11.73
N ASN A 613 -14.64 6.39 -12.29
CA ASN A 613 -15.64 5.41 -12.71
C ASN A 613 -15.18 3.97 -12.40
N ASP A 614 -14.21 3.44 -13.16
CA ASP A 614 -13.78 2.04 -13.02
C ASP A 614 -13.25 1.72 -11.61
N ILE A 615 -12.45 2.62 -11.02
CA ILE A 615 -11.84 2.48 -9.68
C ILE A 615 -12.82 2.56 -8.50
N VAL A 616 -14.11 2.80 -8.77
CA VAL A 616 -15.21 2.79 -7.78
C VAL A 616 -16.36 1.87 -8.22
N ASN A 617 -16.12 1.00 -9.22
CA ASN A 617 -17.15 0.17 -9.81
C ASN A 617 -17.35 -1.13 -8.99
N PRO A 618 -18.55 -1.41 -8.42
CA PRO A 618 -18.80 -2.64 -7.67
C PRO A 618 -18.66 -3.91 -8.51
N ALA A 619 -18.83 -3.83 -9.83
CA ALA A 619 -18.67 -4.98 -10.75
C ALA A 619 -17.29 -5.63 -10.66
N THR A 620 -16.28 -4.89 -10.19
CA THR A 620 -14.95 -5.43 -9.84
C THR A 620 -14.98 -6.56 -8.81
N GLN A 621 -15.98 -6.57 -7.92
CA GLN A 621 -16.17 -7.58 -6.87
C GLN A 621 -17.45 -8.41 -7.08
N THR A 622 -18.46 -7.88 -7.78
CA THR A 622 -19.81 -8.47 -7.83
C THR A 622 -20.17 -9.18 -9.14
N ASP A 623 -19.45 -8.98 -10.25
CA ASP A 623 -19.74 -9.61 -11.53
C ASP A 623 -18.50 -10.33 -12.11
N PRO A 624 -18.41 -11.67 -11.96
CA PRO A 624 -17.32 -12.47 -12.53
C PRO A 624 -17.18 -12.41 -14.06
N ASN A 625 -18.19 -11.94 -14.79
CA ASN A 625 -18.14 -11.78 -16.24
C ASN A 625 -17.59 -10.39 -16.66
N SER A 626 -17.39 -9.49 -15.70
CA SER A 626 -16.95 -8.13 -15.96
C SER A 626 -15.48 -8.11 -16.38
N PRO A 627 -15.09 -7.37 -17.43
CA PRO A 627 -13.69 -7.18 -17.84
C PRO A 627 -12.77 -6.56 -16.76
N ILE A 628 -13.33 -6.08 -15.65
CA ILE A 628 -12.62 -5.50 -14.50
C ILE A 628 -12.80 -6.31 -13.21
N TYR A 629 -13.35 -7.53 -13.28
CA TYR A 629 -13.47 -8.42 -12.13
C TYR A 629 -12.10 -8.71 -11.50
N GLY A 630 -12.04 -8.77 -10.17
CA GLY A 630 -10.81 -8.93 -9.39
C GLY A 630 -9.92 -7.68 -9.33
N MET A 631 -10.25 -6.58 -10.02
CA MET A 631 -9.57 -5.29 -9.83
C MET A 631 -9.87 -4.77 -8.41
N PRO A 632 -8.88 -4.29 -7.64
CA PRO A 632 -9.17 -3.53 -6.44
C PRO A 632 -10.02 -2.29 -6.77
N ALA A 633 -10.82 -1.84 -5.81
CA ALA A 633 -11.66 -0.66 -5.97
C ALA A 633 -11.79 0.09 -4.64
N VAL A 634 -12.03 1.39 -4.70
CA VAL A 634 -12.40 2.19 -3.52
C VAL A 634 -13.88 1.96 -3.25
N GLU A 635 -14.21 1.32 -2.12
CA GLU A 635 -15.52 0.70 -1.84
C GLU A 635 -16.59 1.71 -1.41
N VAL A 636 -16.71 2.83 -2.12
CA VAL A 636 -17.58 3.98 -1.78
C VAL A 636 -19.04 3.63 -1.54
N TRP A 637 -19.53 2.53 -2.13
CA TRP A 637 -20.88 2.01 -1.88
C TRP A 637 -21.12 1.59 -0.42
N ARG A 638 -20.06 1.40 0.38
CA ARG A 638 -20.13 1.06 1.81
C ARG A 638 -20.30 2.28 2.73
N CYS A 639 -20.18 3.52 2.24
CA CYS A 639 -20.45 4.72 3.04
C CYS A 639 -21.97 4.98 3.17
N LYS A 640 -22.38 5.91 4.05
CA LYS A 640 -23.80 6.21 4.27
C LYS A 640 -24.47 6.87 3.05
N THR A 641 -23.81 7.84 2.43
CA THR A 641 -24.28 8.53 1.21
C THR A 641 -23.10 8.78 0.27
N CYS A 642 -23.19 8.35 -0.98
CA CYS A 642 -22.14 8.58 -1.98
C CYS A 642 -22.62 9.55 -3.07
N ILE A 643 -21.90 10.64 -3.31
CA ILE A 643 -22.20 11.64 -4.33
C ILE A 643 -21.21 11.48 -5.49
N VAL A 644 -21.69 11.22 -6.70
CA VAL A 644 -20.86 10.98 -7.89
C VAL A 644 -20.97 12.15 -8.86
N LEU A 645 -19.84 12.80 -9.14
CA LEU A 645 -19.71 13.88 -10.11
C LEU A 645 -19.21 13.36 -11.45
N LYS A 646 -20.05 13.48 -12.50
CA LYS A 646 -19.69 13.17 -13.88
C LYS A 646 -20.55 13.97 -14.87
N ARG A 647 -20.10 14.10 -16.12
CA ARG A 647 -20.80 14.90 -17.15
C ARG A 647 -22.06 14.25 -17.72
N SER A 648 -22.14 12.92 -17.73
CA SER A 648 -23.24 12.14 -18.29
C SER A 648 -23.15 10.69 -17.80
N MET A 649 -24.10 9.83 -18.18
CA MET A 649 -24.04 8.39 -17.86
C MET A 649 -22.96 7.59 -18.61
N GLY A 650 -22.09 8.23 -19.41
CA GLY A 650 -21.00 7.54 -20.13
C GLY A 650 -20.12 6.64 -19.27
N THR A 651 -19.64 5.55 -19.87
CA THR A 651 -18.84 4.49 -19.25
C THR A 651 -17.42 4.93 -18.89
N GLY A 652 -16.67 4.05 -18.20
CA GLY A 652 -15.29 4.29 -17.83
C GLY A 652 -14.32 4.09 -19.00
N TYR A 653 -13.03 3.94 -18.69
CA TYR A 653 -12.06 3.49 -19.69
C TYR A 653 -12.29 2.02 -20.09
N SER A 654 -12.75 1.20 -19.13
CA SER A 654 -13.07 -0.21 -19.36
C SER A 654 -14.17 -0.44 -20.40
N GLY A 655 -14.97 0.59 -20.72
CA GLY A 655 -16.19 0.48 -21.52
C GLY A 655 -17.36 -0.14 -20.77
N VAL A 656 -17.18 -0.58 -19.52
CA VAL A 656 -18.19 -1.25 -18.69
C VAL A 656 -19.10 -0.19 -18.03
N ASP A 657 -20.37 -0.53 -17.89
CA ASP A 657 -21.33 0.22 -17.07
C ASP A 657 -21.00 0.08 -15.57
N ASN A 658 -21.54 0.96 -14.72
CA ASN A 658 -21.21 0.97 -13.30
C ASN A 658 -22.46 0.87 -12.42
N PRO A 659 -22.70 -0.32 -11.81
CA PRO A 659 -23.80 -0.54 -10.88
C PRO A 659 -23.88 0.46 -9.72
N LEU A 660 -22.78 1.13 -9.35
CA LEU A 660 -22.78 2.19 -8.32
C LEU A 660 -23.85 3.24 -8.59
N PHE A 661 -24.03 3.68 -9.83
CA PHE A 661 -24.90 4.82 -10.17
C PHE A 661 -26.40 4.55 -9.93
N TYR A 662 -26.74 3.29 -9.64
CA TYR A 662 -28.11 2.81 -9.45
C TYR A 662 -28.41 2.38 -8.00
N LEU A 663 -27.46 2.55 -7.06
CA LEU A 663 -27.67 2.19 -5.65
C LEU A 663 -28.45 3.26 -4.89
N ASP A 664 -29.28 2.83 -3.93
CA ASP A 664 -30.17 3.71 -3.15
C ASP A 664 -29.44 4.76 -2.30
N ASN A 665 -28.19 4.48 -1.88
CA ASN A 665 -27.34 5.41 -1.15
C ASN A 665 -26.48 6.31 -2.06
N VAL A 666 -26.59 6.17 -3.39
CA VAL A 666 -25.82 6.95 -4.36
C VAL A 666 -26.65 8.11 -4.92
N ARG A 667 -26.02 9.26 -5.10
CA ARG A 667 -26.59 10.49 -5.66
C ARG A 667 -25.72 10.97 -6.81
N MET A 668 -26.30 11.10 -8.00
CA MET A 668 -25.59 11.63 -9.15
C MET A 668 -25.68 13.16 -9.17
N PHE A 669 -24.55 13.82 -9.38
CA PHE A 669 -24.49 15.26 -9.60
C PHE A 669 -23.89 15.53 -10.98
N PHE A 670 -24.76 15.80 -11.96
CA PHE A 670 -24.33 15.94 -13.35
C PHE A 670 -23.75 17.32 -13.63
N GLY A 671 -22.63 17.35 -14.35
CA GLY A 671 -21.98 18.59 -14.77
C GLY A 671 -20.52 18.43 -15.14
N ASP A 672 -19.90 19.53 -15.57
CA ASP A 672 -18.44 19.62 -15.62
C ASP A 672 -17.90 19.73 -14.19
N ALA A 673 -16.90 18.91 -13.84
CA ALA A 673 -16.44 18.79 -12.46
C ALA A 673 -15.87 20.09 -11.87
N ARG A 674 -15.39 21.02 -12.70
CA ARG A 674 -14.95 22.34 -12.24
C ARG A 674 -16.13 23.26 -11.97
N GLN A 675 -17.05 23.39 -12.94
CA GLN A 675 -18.26 24.22 -12.78
C GLN A 675 -19.15 23.76 -11.62
N SER A 676 -19.31 22.44 -11.48
CA SER A 676 -20.01 21.81 -10.35
C SER A 676 -19.37 22.15 -9.01
N MET A 677 -18.04 22.09 -8.90
CA MET A 677 -17.32 22.41 -7.67
C MET A 677 -17.25 23.92 -7.39
N ASP A 678 -17.13 24.77 -8.41
CA ASP A 678 -17.27 26.23 -8.29
C ASP A 678 -18.65 26.59 -7.69
N THR A 679 -19.71 25.95 -8.16
CA THR A 679 -21.09 26.16 -7.67
C THR A 679 -21.27 25.68 -6.22
N VAL A 680 -20.78 24.47 -5.89
CA VAL A 680 -20.85 23.94 -4.53
C VAL A 680 -20.02 24.79 -3.55
N LEU A 681 -18.85 25.27 -3.97
CA LEU A 681 -18.02 26.18 -3.18
C LEU A 681 -18.71 27.53 -2.93
N HIS A 682 -19.33 28.12 -3.95
CA HIS A 682 -20.09 29.37 -3.80
C HIS A 682 -21.25 29.21 -2.81
N LEU A 683 -22.04 28.14 -2.96
CA LEU A 683 -23.17 27.86 -2.07
C LEU A 683 -22.72 27.51 -0.64
N LEU A 684 -21.58 26.81 -0.48
CA LEU A 684 -20.95 26.60 0.84
C LEU A 684 -20.54 27.94 1.47
N GLN A 685 -19.97 28.87 0.69
CA GLN A 685 -19.60 30.21 1.15
C GLN A 685 -20.81 31.08 1.49
N GLU A 686 -21.87 31.11 0.67
CA GLU A 686 -23.12 31.82 0.99
C GLU A 686 -23.81 31.21 2.22
N SER A 687 -23.77 29.87 2.36
CA SER A 687 -24.29 29.21 3.55
C SER A 687 -23.47 29.49 4.82
N GLN A 688 -22.23 30.01 4.73
CA GLN A 688 -21.49 30.45 5.92
C GLN A 688 -22.21 31.58 6.68
N GLU A 689 -23.01 32.42 6.02
CA GLU A 689 -23.81 33.42 6.73
C GLU A 689 -24.95 32.77 7.55
N ARG A 690 -25.46 31.62 7.10
CA ARG A 690 -26.41 30.78 7.86
C ARG A 690 -25.72 29.96 8.96
N PHE A 691 -24.52 29.44 8.72
CA PHE A 691 -23.70 28.83 9.78
C PHE A 691 -23.34 29.84 10.88
N ARG A 692 -23.08 31.11 10.53
CA ARG A 692 -22.88 32.19 11.50
C ARG A 692 -24.15 32.51 12.28
N SER A 693 -25.32 32.58 11.66
CA SER A 693 -26.56 32.88 12.39
C SER A 693 -26.99 31.74 13.34
N LEU A 694 -26.63 30.49 13.06
CA LEU A 694 -26.76 29.36 13.98
C LEU A 694 -25.68 29.32 15.08
N GLY A 695 -24.58 30.07 14.93
CA GLY A 695 -23.46 30.11 15.89
C GLY A 695 -23.34 31.41 16.71
N ALA A 696 -24.20 32.40 16.51
CA ALA A 696 -24.04 33.77 17.03
C ALA A 696 -24.84 34.10 18.32
N ALA A 697 -25.07 33.13 19.21
CA ALA A 697 -25.56 33.40 20.56
C ALA A 697 -24.36 33.68 21.50
N THR A 698 -24.10 34.95 21.79
CA THR A 698 -23.00 35.38 22.68
C THR A 698 -23.23 34.97 24.14
N PRO A 699 -22.31 34.22 24.79
CA PRO A 699 -22.42 33.90 26.21
C PRO A 699 -21.97 35.08 27.09
N ASP A 700 -22.79 35.46 28.06
CA ASP A 700 -22.44 36.49 29.04
C ASP A 700 -21.40 36.00 30.06
N SER A 701 -20.66 36.95 30.64
CA SER A 701 -19.28 36.81 31.12
C SER A 701 -19.11 36.30 32.56
N THR A 702 -20.15 35.72 33.18
CA THR A 702 -20.18 35.45 34.64
C THR A 702 -20.16 33.97 35.04
N GLY A 703 -20.28 33.02 34.10
CA GLY A 703 -20.46 31.58 34.37
C GLY A 703 -19.20 30.74 34.67
N ARG A 704 -18.05 31.33 35.04
CA ARG A 704 -16.75 30.61 35.08
C ARG A 704 -16.54 29.63 36.26
N ARG A 705 -17.62 29.21 36.93
CA ARG A 705 -17.64 28.16 37.97
C ARG A 705 -18.52 26.94 37.64
N ASP A 706 -19.33 26.99 36.58
CA ASP A 706 -20.24 25.89 36.20
C ASP A 706 -19.71 24.98 35.07
N GLN A 707 -18.48 25.21 34.58
CA GLN A 707 -17.86 24.46 33.46
C GLN A 707 -17.47 23.00 33.78
N LEU A 708 -18.10 22.38 34.77
CA LEU A 708 -18.05 20.94 35.07
C LEU A 708 -19.43 20.25 34.98
N ARG A 709 -20.41 20.88 34.32
CA ARG A 709 -21.67 20.22 33.93
C ARG A 709 -21.79 20.06 32.41
N GLU A 710 -21.59 18.82 31.99
CA GLU A 710 -22.16 18.13 30.82
C GLU A 710 -22.66 18.99 29.64
N THR A 711 -21.95 18.88 28.50
CA THR A 711 -22.60 19.01 27.19
C THR A 711 -23.57 17.84 26.97
N ARG A 712 -24.81 17.99 27.43
CA ARG A 712 -25.88 17.03 27.14
C ARG A 712 -26.29 17.18 25.67
N GLU A 713 -26.17 16.10 24.88
CA GLU A 713 -26.99 15.97 23.67
C GLU A 713 -28.47 16.09 24.11
N GLU A 714 -29.26 16.92 23.42
CA GLU A 714 -30.71 16.99 23.62
C GLU A 714 -31.34 15.76 22.97
N TYR A 715 -31.64 14.76 23.81
CA TYR A 715 -32.37 13.58 23.40
C TYR A 715 -33.88 13.85 23.41
N PRO A 716 -34.67 13.23 22.52
CA PRO A 716 -36.13 13.31 22.58
C PRO A 716 -36.65 12.84 23.95
N VAL A 717 -37.79 13.38 24.37
CA VAL A 717 -38.47 12.96 25.60
C VAL A 717 -38.73 11.46 25.52
N ALA A 718 -38.37 10.72 26.57
CA ALA A 718 -38.53 9.28 26.59
C ALA A 718 -40.02 8.91 26.67
N CYS A 719 -40.52 8.22 25.66
CA CYS A 719 -41.93 7.79 25.57
C CYS A 719 -42.13 6.32 25.94
N LYS A 720 -41.06 5.51 25.95
CA LYS A 720 -41.04 4.10 26.35
C LYS A 720 -39.79 3.73 27.14
N VAL A 721 -39.85 2.61 27.85
CA VAL A 721 -38.77 2.07 28.70
C VAL A 721 -38.28 0.74 28.12
N VAL A 722 -36.97 0.64 27.83
CA VAL A 722 -36.29 -0.60 27.50
C VAL A 722 -35.75 -1.24 28.78
N GLY A 723 -36.23 -2.44 29.10
CA GLY A 723 -35.81 -3.24 30.24
C GLY A 723 -34.63 -4.15 29.91
N VAL A 724 -33.62 -4.14 30.77
CA VAL A 724 -32.42 -4.96 30.67
C VAL A 724 -32.25 -5.72 31.98
N VAL A 725 -32.39 -7.04 31.93
CA VAL A 725 -32.22 -7.93 33.08
C VAL A 725 -30.86 -8.61 33.06
N ARG A 726 -30.38 -9.03 34.24
CA ARG A 726 -29.20 -9.87 34.35
C ARG A 726 -29.55 -11.28 33.91
N GLU A 727 -28.69 -11.89 33.11
CA GLU A 727 -28.94 -13.26 32.69
C GLU A 727 -28.69 -14.27 33.81
N ARG A 728 -29.65 -15.20 33.93
CA ARG A 728 -29.65 -16.27 34.93
C ARG A 728 -29.27 -17.63 34.34
N GLY A 729 -28.99 -17.68 33.03
CA GLY A 729 -28.55 -18.90 32.33
C GLY A 729 -27.17 -19.37 32.81
N ALA A 730 -27.01 -20.69 32.97
CA ALA A 730 -25.75 -21.27 33.41
C ALA A 730 -24.62 -20.95 32.42
N GLY A 731 -23.52 -20.36 32.91
CA GLY A 731 -22.38 -19.96 32.10
C GLY A 731 -22.62 -18.75 31.18
N GLU A 732 -23.79 -18.11 31.24
CA GLU A 732 -24.04 -16.87 30.49
C GLU A 732 -23.38 -15.68 31.17
N ARG A 733 -22.69 -14.85 30.38
CA ARG A 733 -21.96 -13.66 30.84
C ARG A 733 -22.23 -12.41 30.00
N ARG A 734 -22.94 -12.55 28.89
CA ARG A 734 -23.34 -11.43 28.02
C ARG A 734 -24.50 -10.65 28.65
N VAL A 735 -24.71 -9.44 28.14
CA VAL A 735 -25.84 -8.55 28.47
C VAL A 735 -26.48 -8.07 27.16
N SER A 736 -27.79 -7.85 27.15
CA SER A 736 -28.53 -7.50 25.93
C SER A 736 -28.29 -6.07 25.45
N VAL A 737 -27.90 -5.15 26.34
CA VAL A 737 -27.58 -3.75 26.04
C VAL A 737 -26.27 -3.37 26.72
N THR A 738 -25.33 -2.82 25.95
CA THR A 738 -24.07 -2.25 26.46
C THR A 738 -24.20 -0.72 26.61
N PRO A 739 -23.30 -0.04 27.37
CA PRO A 739 -23.35 1.42 27.50
C PRO A 739 -23.37 2.14 26.14
N GLY A 740 -22.54 1.70 25.18
CA GLY A 740 -22.52 2.27 23.82
C GLY A 740 -23.81 2.08 22.99
N ALA A 741 -24.73 1.22 23.41
CA ALA A 741 -26.07 1.09 22.83
C ALA A 741 -27.10 2.04 23.47
N VAL A 742 -26.91 2.46 24.72
CA VAL A 742 -27.83 3.36 25.46
C VAL A 742 -28.05 4.67 24.68
N ALA A 743 -26.98 5.31 24.21
CA ALA A 743 -27.08 6.55 23.43
C ALA A 743 -27.87 6.38 22.12
N LYS A 744 -27.91 5.18 21.54
CA LYS A 744 -28.74 4.89 20.34
C LYS A 744 -30.21 4.76 20.71
N LEU A 745 -30.53 3.98 21.75
CA LEU A 745 -31.87 3.81 22.29
C LEU A 745 -32.50 5.16 22.69
N ARG A 746 -31.72 6.04 23.32
CA ARG A 746 -32.16 7.39 23.70
C ARG A 746 -32.49 8.30 22.52
N ARG A 747 -31.74 8.24 21.42
CA ARG A 747 -32.07 8.97 20.18
C ARG A 747 -33.37 8.48 19.54
N MET A 748 -33.74 7.23 19.80
CA MET A 748 -35.00 6.62 19.36
C MET A 748 -36.17 6.89 20.32
N GLY A 749 -35.98 7.68 21.39
CA GLY A 749 -37.02 8.02 22.37
C GLY A 749 -37.24 6.98 23.47
N PHE A 750 -36.33 6.01 23.63
CA PHE A 750 -36.36 5.08 24.75
C PHE A 750 -35.55 5.61 25.94
N SER A 751 -36.06 5.40 27.16
CA SER A 751 -35.24 5.34 28.37
C SER A 751 -34.83 3.89 28.64
N VAL A 752 -33.81 3.67 29.46
CA VAL A 752 -33.34 2.31 29.82
C VAL A 752 -33.55 2.06 31.31
N LEU A 753 -34.15 0.93 31.66
CA LEU A 753 -34.27 0.44 33.03
C LEU A 753 -33.45 -0.85 33.15
N PHE A 754 -32.44 -0.84 34.01
CA PHE A 754 -31.37 -1.85 34.03
C PHE A 754 -31.26 -2.50 35.42
N GLU A 755 -31.26 -3.83 35.50
CA GLU A 755 -31.01 -4.55 36.77
C GLU A 755 -29.57 -4.31 37.25
N ALA A 756 -29.41 -3.90 38.51
CA ALA A 756 -28.11 -3.71 39.13
C ALA A 756 -27.18 -4.92 38.93
N GLY A 757 -25.98 -4.67 38.43
CA GLY A 757 -24.96 -5.68 38.16
C GLY A 757 -25.15 -6.53 36.89
N ALA A 758 -26.16 -6.28 36.05
CA ALA A 758 -26.42 -7.10 34.86
C ALA A 758 -25.27 -7.11 33.84
N GLY A 759 -24.49 -6.03 33.75
CA GLY A 759 -23.38 -5.88 32.80
C GLY A 759 -22.02 -6.37 33.30
N LEU A 760 -21.90 -6.68 34.60
CA LEU A 760 -20.60 -6.93 35.26
C LEU A 760 -19.86 -8.13 34.66
N ALA A 761 -20.59 -9.19 34.30
CA ALA A 761 -20.01 -10.39 33.68
C ALA A 761 -19.50 -10.15 32.25
N ALA A 762 -20.05 -9.13 31.56
CA ALA A 762 -19.60 -8.68 30.25
C ALA A 762 -18.46 -7.66 30.31
N GLY A 763 -18.11 -7.18 31.52
CA GLY A 763 -17.07 -6.18 31.77
C GLY A 763 -17.57 -4.74 31.88
N PHE A 764 -18.88 -4.51 31.89
CA PHE A 764 -19.48 -3.17 32.00
C PHE A 764 -19.96 -2.91 33.44
N SER A 765 -19.56 -1.78 34.03
CA SER A 765 -19.99 -1.40 35.38
C SER A 765 -21.29 -0.59 35.37
N ASP A 766 -22.11 -0.71 36.43
CA ASP A 766 -23.36 0.05 36.57
C ASP A 766 -23.13 1.58 36.47
N GLU A 767 -21.97 2.05 36.92
CA GLU A 767 -21.54 3.44 36.75
C GLU A 767 -21.36 3.86 35.28
N GLU A 768 -20.93 2.96 34.39
CA GLU A 768 -20.81 3.26 32.96
C GLU A 768 -22.19 3.48 32.34
N TYR A 769 -23.17 2.63 32.68
CA TYR A 769 -24.56 2.82 32.24
C TYR A 769 -25.13 4.15 32.77
N LEU A 770 -24.89 4.48 34.05
CA LEU A 770 -25.34 5.75 34.62
C LEU A 770 -24.68 6.98 33.97
N ARG A 771 -23.41 6.88 33.55
CA ARG A 771 -22.68 7.96 32.86
C ARG A 771 -23.25 8.32 31.48
N GLU A 772 -23.87 7.38 30.78
CA GLU A 772 -24.57 7.66 29.50
C GLU A 772 -25.82 8.54 29.69
N GLY A 773 -26.36 8.60 30.91
CA GLY A 773 -27.59 9.31 31.27
C GLY A 773 -28.86 8.68 30.67
N GLY A 774 -30.03 9.00 31.22
CA GLY A 774 -31.30 8.41 30.77
C GLY A 774 -31.45 6.91 31.08
N VAL A 775 -30.57 6.37 31.93
CA VAL A 775 -30.66 5.03 32.51
C VAL A 775 -31.18 5.15 33.95
N GLN A 776 -32.07 4.26 34.34
CA GLN A 776 -32.50 4.02 35.71
C GLN A 776 -32.03 2.62 36.13
N VAL A 777 -31.64 2.46 37.40
CA VAL A 777 -31.20 1.18 37.95
C VAL A 777 -32.30 0.61 38.83
N ALA A 778 -32.69 -0.64 38.55
CA ALA A 778 -33.63 -1.43 39.34
C ALA A 778 -32.86 -2.36 40.29
N GLU A 779 -33.39 -2.59 41.49
CA GLU A 779 -32.75 -3.48 42.47
C GLU A 779 -32.99 -4.98 42.15
N SER A 780 -33.94 -5.29 41.27
CA SER A 780 -34.27 -6.68 40.92
C SER A 780 -34.84 -6.84 39.50
N ALA A 781 -34.66 -8.04 38.92
CA ALA A 781 -35.26 -8.42 37.64
C ALA A 781 -36.80 -8.23 37.62
N VAL A 782 -37.48 -8.54 38.73
CA VAL A 782 -38.96 -8.41 38.86
C VAL A 782 -39.42 -6.96 38.74
N GLU A 783 -38.59 -6.01 39.17
CA GLU A 783 -38.87 -4.58 39.02
C GLU A 783 -38.76 -4.16 37.55
N VAL A 784 -37.69 -4.57 36.86
CA VAL A 784 -37.52 -4.34 35.41
C VAL A 784 -38.69 -4.92 34.61
N LEU A 785 -39.03 -6.19 34.88
CA LEU A 785 -40.13 -6.91 34.21
C LEU A 785 -41.50 -6.27 34.41
N LYS A 786 -41.72 -5.48 35.47
CA LYS A 786 -43.01 -4.81 35.73
C LYS A 786 -43.10 -3.38 35.21
N GLN A 787 -41.97 -2.73 34.94
CA GLN A 787 -41.91 -1.30 34.58
C GLN A 787 -41.50 -1.05 33.13
N ALA A 788 -40.78 -1.98 32.48
CA ALA A 788 -40.33 -1.81 31.10
C ALA A 788 -41.45 -2.05 30.07
N ASP A 789 -41.53 -1.25 29.00
CA ASP A 789 -42.37 -1.56 27.83
C ASP A 789 -41.79 -2.72 27.00
N VAL A 790 -40.47 -2.73 26.84
CA VAL A 790 -39.75 -3.66 25.94
C VAL A 790 -38.57 -4.28 26.68
N ILE A 791 -38.60 -5.59 26.94
CA ILE A 791 -37.56 -6.31 27.67
C ILE A 791 -36.63 -6.99 26.67
N LEU A 792 -35.33 -6.73 26.76
CA LEU A 792 -34.31 -7.35 25.92
C LEU A 792 -33.50 -8.38 26.71
N LYS A 793 -33.45 -9.63 26.25
CA LYS A 793 -32.71 -10.75 26.85
C LYS A 793 -31.75 -11.40 25.87
N VAL A 794 -30.61 -11.88 26.35
CA VAL A 794 -29.66 -12.69 25.57
C VAL A 794 -30.18 -14.11 25.35
N THR A 795 -30.87 -14.69 26.34
CA THR A 795 -31.35 -16.09 26.29
C THR A 795 -32.86 -16.18 26.08
N ALA A 796 -33.39 -17.41 26.07
CA ALA A 796 -34.82 -17.66 26.17
C ALA A 796 -35.44 -17.00 27.43
N PRO A 797 -36.70 -16.57 27.37
CA PRO A 797 -37.50 -16.25 28.56
C PRO A 797 -37.58 -17.45 29.50
N MET A 798 -37.47 -17.21 30.81
CA MET A 798 -37.72 -18.23 31.82
C MET A 798 -39.22 -18.27 32.19
N LEU A 799 -39.74 -19.44 32.60
CA LEU A 799 -41.16 -19.62 32.90
C LEU A 799 -41.68 -18.67 34.00
N ASP A 800 -40.82 -18.31 34.96
CA ASP A 800 -41.13 -17.35 36.03
C ASP A 800 -41.14 -15.89 35.53
N GLU A 801 -40.37 -15.56 34.49
CA GLU A 801 -40.38 -14.24 33.84
C GLU A 801 -41.68 -14.07 33.03
N VAL A 802 -42.07 -15.08 32.26
CA VAL A 802 -43.28 -15.08 31.40
C VAL A 802 -44.56 -14.84 32.22
N GLN A 803 -44.63 -15.37 33.45
CA GLN A 803 -45.77 -15.22 34.35
C GLN A 803 -45.94 -13.81 34.96
N VAL A 804 -44.89 -12.97 34.93
CA VAL A 804 -44.89 -11.63 35.54
C VAL A 804 -45.20 -10.53 34.52
N LEU A 805 -45.06 -10.83 33.22
CA LEU A 805 -45.29 -9.88 32.13
C LEU A 805 -46.78 -9.50 31.98
N GLN A 806 -47.00 -8.24 31.63
CA GLN A 806 -48.29 -7.63 31.34
C GLN A 806 -48.59 -7.70 29.83
N SER A 807 -49.87 -7.65 29.46
CA SER A 807 -50.33 -7.78 28.06
C SER A 807 -49.76 -6.73 27.10
N SER A 808 -49.42 -5.54 27.58
CA SER A 808 -48.86 -4.45 26.77
C SER A 808 -47.35 -4.52 26.53
N GLN A 809 -46.65 -5.52 27.09
CA GLN A 809 -45.20 -5.61 27.04
C GLN A 809 -44.71 -6.47 25.86
N THR A 810 -43.53 -6.15 25.35
CA THR A 810 -42.80 -6.96 24.36
C THR A 810 -41.52 -7.51 24.97
N MET A 811 -41.25 -8.80 24.85
CA MET A 811 -39.98 -9.41 25.21
C MET A 811 -39.26 -9.91 23.96
N VAL A 812 -38.03 -9.44 23.75
CA VAL A 812 -37.17 -9.88 22.65
C VAL A 812 -36.00 -10.69 23.23
N GLY A 813 -35.70 -11.84 22.63
CA GLY A 813 -34.48 -12.57 22.95
C GLY A 813 -33.96 -13.41 21.81
N PHE A 814 -33.06 -14.34 22.13
CA PHE A 814 -32.35 -15.16 21.15
C PHE A 814 -32.19 -16.60 21.67
N TRP A 815 -32.92 -17.56 21.09
CA TRP A 815 -32.90 -18.95 21.55
C TRP A 815 -33.26 -19.96 20.46
N ASN A 816 -32.85 -21.23 20.62
CA ASN A 816 -33.21 -22.31 19.71
C ASN A 816 -34.66 -22.79 19.97
N MET A 817 -35.45 -23.01 18.91
CA MET A 817 -36.84 -23.52 19.00
C MET A 817 -36.92 -25.04 19.21
N HIS A 818 -35.80 -25.75 19.27
CA HIS A 818 -35.77 -27.17 19.57
C HIS A 818 -35.81 -27.43 21.09
N GLY A 819 -36.77 -28.26 21.55
CA GLY A 819 -36.87 -28.70 22.95
C GLY A 819 -37.51 -27.68 23.91
N VAL A 820 -38.29 -26.72 23.40
CA VAL A 820 -38.91 -25.63 24.18
C VAL A 820 -40.45 -25.73 24.25
N GLN A 821 -41.01 -26.95 24.25
CA GLN A 821 -42.47 -27.16 24.26
C GLN A 821 -43.16 -26.48 25.45
N ASP A 822 -42.68 -26.71 26.67
CA ASP A 822 -43.25 -26.14 27.91
C ASP A 822 -43.19 -24.60 27.91
N LEU A 823 -42.13 -24.03 27.33
CA LEU A 823 -42.01 -22.59 27.14
C LEU A 823 -43.04 -22.09 26.12
N MET A 824 -43.18 -22.75 24.98
CA MET A 824 -44.16 -22.36 23.95
C MET A 824 -45.60 -22.38 24.47
N GLU A 825 -45.96 -23.33 25.35
CA GLU A 825 -47.25 -23.34 26.01
C GLU A 825 -47.42 -22.13 26.94
N ALA A 826 -46.41 -21.82 27.77
CA ALA A 826 -46.42 -20.63 28.63
C ALA A 826 -46.47 -19.31 27.84
N LEU A 827 -45.76 -19.21 26.70
CA LEU A 827 -45.78 -18.05 25.81
C LEU A 827 -47.17 -17.85 25.15
N GLY A 828 -47.89 -18.93 24.86
CA GLY A 828 -49.25 -18.87 24.32
C GLY A 828 -50.33 -18.55 25.38
N GLN A 829 -50.08 -18.88 26.65
CA GLN A 829 -50.94 -18.46 27.77
C GLN A 829 -50.73 -16.99 28.16
N SER A 830 -49.53 -16.44 27.92
CA SER A 830 -49.24 -15.03 28.13
C SER A 830 -49.89 -14.14 27.07
N GLN A 831 -50.33 -12.95 27.47
CA GLN A 831 -50.89 -11.93 26.57
C GLN A 831 -49.81 -10.98 26.02
N ALA A 832 -48.56 -11.08 26.50
CA ALA A 832 -47.44 -10.29 26.03
C ALA A 832 -46.96 -10.73 24.63
N THR A 833 -46.16 -9.88 23.96
CA THR A 833 -45.58 -10.17 22.64
C THR A 833 -44.15 -10.69 22.78
N PHE A 834 -43.81 -11.77 22.08
CA PHE A 834 -42.48 -12.40 22.16
C PHE A 834 -41.83 -12.50 20.78
N VAL A 835 -40.59 -12.00 20.68
CA VAL A 835 -39.81 -11.99 19.43
C VAL A 835 -38.49 -12.73 19.65
N ASN A 836 -38.15 -13.64 18.74
CA ASN A 836 -36.92 -14.43 18.78
C ASN A 836 -36.01 -14.08 17.59
N LEU A 837 -34.87 -13.44 17.87
CA LEU A 837 -33.89 -13.05 16.87
C LEU A 837 -33.25 -14.23 16.11
N SER A 838 -33.35 -15.47 16.62
CA SER A 838 -32.86 -16.64 15.88
C SER A 838 -33.75 -17.01 14.67
N LEU A 839 -34.98 -16.47 14.61
CA LEU A 839 -35.95 -16.71 13.55
C LEU A 839 -35.92 -15.65 12.45
N ILE A 840 -34.99 -14.68 12.53
CA ILE A 840 -34.79 -13.68 11.48
C ILE A 840 -34.41 -14.39 10.15
N PRO A 841 -35.16 -14.17 9.06
CA PRO A 841 -34.88 -14.78 7.77
C PRO A 841 -33.57 -14.23 7.18
N ARG A 842 -32.76 -15.11 6.58
CA ARG A 842 -31.49 -14.75 5.93
C ARG A 842 -31.71 -14.15 4.54
N ILE A 843 -32.32 -12.96 4.50
CA ILE A 843 -32.51 -12.14 3.30
C ILE A 843 -31.71 -10.84 3.40
N SER A 844 -31.32 -10.25 2.26
CA SER A 844 -30.38 -9.11 2.21
C SER A 844 -30.79 -7.93 3.09
N ARG A 845 -32.09 -7.57 3.12
CA ARG A 845 -32.61 -6.47 3.96
C ARG A 845 -32.58 -6.75 5.47
N ALA A 846 -32.51 -8.02 5.87
CA ALA A 846 -32.57 -8.45 7.27
C ALA A 846 -31.19 -8.71 7.90
N GLN A 847 -30.08 -8.60 7.14
CA GLN A 847 -28.74 -8.95 7.62
C GLN A 847 -28.30 -8.19 8.90
N ARG A 848 -28.74 -6.93 9.09
CA ARG A 848 -28.46 -6.16 10.32
C ARG A 848 -29.12 -6.75 11.59
N LEU A 849 -30.19 -7.54 11.41
CA LEU A 849 -30.96 -8.19 12.47
C LEU A 849 -30.45 -9.61 12.79
N ASP A 850 -29.56 -10.18 11.95
CA ASP A 850 -29.09 -11.56 12.08
C ASP A 850 -28.10 -11.73 13.26
N ALA A 851 -28.67 -12.07 14.42
CA ALA A 851 -27.92 -12.43 15.61
C ALA A 851 -27.20 -13.78 15.49
N LEU A 852 -27.67 -14.73 14.66
CA LEU A 852 -26.99 -16.01 14.45
C LEU A 852 -25.64 -15.80 13.76
N THR A 853 -25.62 -15.00 12.69
CA THR A 853 -24.38 -14.60 11.99
C THR A 853 -23.43 -13.87 12.94
N SER A 854 -23.97 -12.95 13.74
CA SER A 854 -23.18 -12.18 14.72
C SER A 854 -22.51 -13.08 15.77
N MET A 855 -23.24 -14.03 16.36
CA MET A 855 -22.71 -14.96 17.36
C MET A 855 -21.80 -16.04 16.75
N ALA A 856 -22.11 -16.52 15.54
CA ALA A 856 -21.28 -17.48 14.81
C ALA A 856 -19.88 -16.91 14.49
N ASN A 857 -19.80 -15.62 14.15
CA ASN A 857 -18.52 -14.95 13.92
C ASN A 857 -17.66 -14.94 15.20
N VAL A 858 -18.22 -14.54 16.35
CA VAL A 858 -17.50 -14.57 17.63
C VAL A 858 -17.07 -16.00 18.00
N ALA A 859 -17.93 -16.99 17.76
CA ALA A 859 -17.60 -18.40 18.03
C ALA A 859 -16.44 -18.92 17.16
N GLY A 860 -16.41 -18.58 15.86
CA GLY A 860 -15.33 -18.94 14.94
C GLY A 860 -13.98 -18.35 15.34
N TYR A 861 -13.94 -17.06 15.66
CA TYR A 861 -12.74 -16.40 16.20
C TYR A 861 -12.29 -17.06 17.51
N ARG A 862 -13.21 -17.24 18.47
CA ARG A 862 -12.88 -17.78 19.80
C ARG A 862 -12.38 -19.22 19.73
N ALA A 863 -12.96 -20.05 18.86
CA ALA A 863 -12.52 -21.42 18.63
C ALA A 863 -11.03 -21.51 18.27
N VAL A 864 -10.53 -20.59 17.45
CA VAL A 864 -9.11 -20.54 17.06
C VAL A 864 -8.23 -20.12 18.24
N ILE A 865 -8.65 -19.14 19.04
CA ILE A 865 -7.92 -18.71 20.24
C ILE A 865 -7.83 -19.85 21.26
N ASP A 866 -8.92 -20.58 21.47
CA ASP A 866 -8.92 -21.75 22.37
C ASP A 866 -8.12 -22.91 21.80
N ALA A 867 -8.18 -23.18 20.49
CA ALA A 867 -7.33 -24.19 19.86
C ALA A 867 -5.84 -23.90 20.07
N PHE A 868 -5.39 -22.66 19.84
CA PHE A 868 -3.98 -22.28 20.02
C PHE A 868 -3.57 -22.12 21.49
N SER A 869 -4.50 -21.89 22.43
CA SER A 869 -4.16 -21.89 23.86
C SER A 869 -3.88 -23.31 24.39
N HIS A 870 -4.49 -24.33 23.77
CA HIS A 870 -4.27 -25.74 24.09
C HIS A 870 -3.17 -26.42 23.24
N LEU A 871 -2.78 -25.85 22.10
CA LEU A 871 -1.74 -26.40 21.23
C LEU A 871 -0.32 -26.10 21.77
N PRO A 872 0.53 -27.11 22.06
CA PRO A 872 1.88 -26.90 22.60
C PRO A 872 2.92 -26.52 21.51
N ARG A 873 2.53 -25.73 20.51
CA ARG A 873 3.35 -25.33 19.34
C ARG A 873 3.00 -23.92 18.86
N PHE A 874 3.94 -23.27 18.17
CA PHE A 874 3.67 -21.96 17.53
C PHE A 874 2.68 -22.11 16.36
N SER A 875 1.78 -21.12 16.22
CA SER A 875 0.88 -21.00 15.07
C SER A 875 1.64 -20.73 13.77
N ARG A 876 2.57 -19.76 13.80
CA ARG A 876 3.34 -19.29 12.65
C ARG A 876 4.67 -20.00 12.47
N SER A 877 5.18 -19.95 11.24
CA SER A 877 6.57 -20.30 10.96
C SER A 877 7.55 -19.37 11.66
N SER A 878 8.72 -19.88 12.03
CA SER A 878 9.79 -19.07 12.61
C SER A 878 11.15 -19.68 12.28
N VAL A 879 12.11 -18.85 11.86
CA VAL A 879 13.51 -19.25 11.70
C VAL A 879 14.31 -18.60 12.81
N THR A 880 15.02 -19.41 13.58
CA THR A 880 15.84 -18.97 14.72
C THR A 880 17.24 -19.56 14.63
N ALA A 881 18.16 -19.12 15.48
CA ALA A 881 19.48 -19.74 15.62
C ALA A 881 19.41 -21.24 16.01
N CYS A 882 18.29 -21.69 16.59
CA CYS A 882 18.04 -23.09 16.94
C CYS A 882 17.36 -23.90 15.82
N GLY A 883 17.19 -23.33 14.62
CA GLY A 883 16.57 -23.96 13.47
C GLY A 883 15.23 -23.34 13.06
N ALA A 884 14.61 -23.95 12.04
CA ALA A 884 13.31 -23.55 11.50
C ALA A 884 12.17 -24.36 12.15
N VAL A 885 11.16 -23.66 12.65
CA VAL A 885 9.90 -24.22 13.14
C VAL A 885 8.83 -24.03 12.05
N PRO A 886 8.21 -25.11 11.54
CA PRO A 886 7.12 -25.01 10.57
C PRO A 886 5.85 -24.43 11.23
N PRO A 887 4.96 -23.78 10.45
CA PRO A 887 3.69 -23.30 10.98
C PRO A 887 2.81 -24.47 11.40
N ALA A 888 1.86 -24.21 12.30
CA ALA A 888 0.80 -25.16 12.60
C ALA A 888 -0.10 -25.38 11.38
N LYS A 889 -0.59 -26.61 11.19
CA LYS A 889 -1.60 -26.94 10.18
C LYS A 889 -2.99 -26.98 10.83
N VAL A 890 -3.94 -26.22 10.27
CA VAL A 890 -5.33 -26.13 10.76
C VAL A 890 -6.28 -26.60 9.67
N LEU A 891 -7.20 -27.52 9.99
CA LEU A 891 -8.30 -27.92 9.10
C LEU A 891 -9.62 -27.37 9.64
N VAL A 892 -10.39 -26.66 8.81
CA VAL A 892 -11.73 -26.18 9.13
C VAL A 892 -12.78 -26.95 8.33
N ILE A 893 -13.71 -27.61 9.03
CA ILE A 893 -14.78 -28.43 8.45
C ILE A 893 -16.09 -27.66 8.52
N GLY A 894 -16.53 -27.14 7.38
CA GLY A 894 -17.63 -26.19 7.22
C GLY A 894 -17.12 -24.77 7.02
N ALA A 895 -17.51 -24.12 5.93
CA ALA A 895 -17.23 -22.72 5.60
C ALA A 895 -18.53 -21.88 5.69
N GLY A 896 -19.27 -22.07 6.79
CA GLY A 896 -20.28 -21.10 7.23
C GLY A 896 -19.62 -19.88 7.90
N VAL A 897 -20.42 -18.97 8.46
CA VAL A 897 -19.90 -17.74 9.11
C VAL A 897 -18.84 -18.03 10.19
N ALA A 898 -19.08 -19.04 11.05
CA ALA A 898 -18.10 -19.47 12.05
C ALA A 898 -16.84 -20.08 11.41
N GLY A 899 -17.01 -20.86 10.34
CA GLY A 899 -15.90 -21.46 9.59
C GLY A 899 -15.01 -20.41 8.93
N LEU A 900 -15.59 -19.45 8.21
CA LEU A 900 -14.85 -18.35 7.57
C LEU A 900 -14.14 -17.47 8.60
N SER A 901 -14.79 -17.18 9.74
CA SER A 901 -14.14 -16.47 10.85
C SER A 901 -12.96 -17.25 11.45
N ALA A 902 -13.10 -18.57 11.63
CA ALA A 902 -12.02 -19.44 12.06
C ALA A 902 -10.87 -19.50 11.03
N ILE A 903 -11.18 -19.58 9.74
CA ILE A 903 -10.20 -19.56 8.64
C ILE A 903 -9.39 -18.26 8.68
N ALA A 904 -10.06 -17.11 8.64
CA ALA A 904 -9.42 -15.79 8.63
C ALA A 904 -8.56 -15.58 9.89
N THR A 905 -9.05 -16.01 11.06
CA THR A 905 -8.32 -15.89 12.33
C THR A 905 -7.08 -16.79 12.36
N ALA A 906 -7.19 -18.04 11.91
CA ALA A 906 -6.06 -18.98 11.89
C ALA A 906 -5.00 -18.57 10.86
N HIS A 907 -5.41 -18.06 9.68
CA HIS A 907 -4.50 -17.53 8.67
C HIS A 907 -3.78 -16.27 9.18
N ALA A 908 -4.49 -15.34 9.81
CA ALA A 908 -3.90 -14.14 10.41
C ALA A 908 -2.88 -14.45 11.53
N LEU A 909 -3.05 -15.57 12.25
CA LEU A 909 -2.07 -16.08 13.22
C LEU A 909 -0.85 -16.78 12.56
N GLY A 910 -0.78 -16.82 11.23
CA GLY A 910 0.32 -17.36 10.43
C GLY A 910 0.33 -18.88 10.28
N ALA A 911 -0.78 -19.55 10.59
CA ALA A 911 -0.92 -20.99 10.42
C ALA A 911 -1.22 -21.35 8.95
N LYS A 912 -0.86 -22.57 8.53
CA LYS A 912 -1.32 -23.08 7.22
C LYS A 912 -2.73 -23.63 7.38
N VAL A 913 -3.71 -22.96 6.79
CA VAL A 913 -5.12 -23.31 6.90
C VAL A 913 -5.58 -24.09 5.67
N TYR A 914 -6.31 -25.17 5.93
CA TYR A 914 -7.06 -25.98 4.98
C TYR A 914 -8.54 -25.89 5.36
N ALA A 915 -9.46 -25.91 4.40
CA ALA A 915 -10.88 -26.02 4.72
C ALA A 915 -11.67 -26.85 3.72
N ASN A 916 -12.77 -27.42 4.18
CA ASN A 916 -13.72 -28.16 3.36
C ASN A 916 -15.15 -27.69 3.66
N ASP A 917 -15.97 -27.57 2.62
CA ASP A 917 -17.43 -27.43 2.71
C ASP A 917 -18.06 -28.39 1.68
N VAL A 918 -19.36 -28.67 1.82
CA VAL A 918 -20.11 -29.50 0.85
C VAL A 918 -20.68 -28.67 -0.31
N ARG A 919 -20.65 -27.33 -0.19
CA ARG A 919 -21.08 -26.36 -1.19
C ARG A 919 -19.86 -25.88 -1.98
N GLU A 920 -19.80 -26.16 -3.29
CA GLU A 920 -18.67 -25.67 -4.13
C GLU A 920 -18.63 -24.14 -4.15
N ALA A 921 -19.77 -23.44 -4.05
CA ALA A 921 -19.83 -21.98 -3.92
C ALA A 921 -19.09 -21.42 -2.69
N ALA A 922 -18.78 -22.23 -1.68
CA ALA A 922 -17.97 -21.80 -0.53
C ALA A 922 -16.46 -21.82 -0.83
N ARG A 923 -16.02 -22.44 -1.93
CA ARG A 923 -14.60 -22.54 -2.31
C ARG A 923 -13.94 -21.18 -2.50
N GLU A 924 -14.55 -20.31 -3.28
CA GLU A 924 -14.03 -18.96 -3.52
C GLU A 924 -13.92 -18.15 -2.21
N GLN A 925 -14.86 -18.37 -1.27
CA GLN A 925 -14.85 -17.75 0.06
C GLN A 925 -13.71 -18.29 0.95
N VAL A 926 -13.35 -19.57 0.81
CA VAL A 926 -12.21 -20.18 1.51
C VAL A 926 -10.88 -19.70 0.92
N GLU A 927 -10.74 -19.74 -0.40
CA GLU A 927 -9.49 -19.38 -1.10
C GLU A 927 -9.18 -17.87 -0.96
N SER A 928 -10.18 -16.99 -1.04
CA SER A 928 -10.02 -15.55 -0.80
C SER A 928 -9.63 -15.19 0.63
N MET A 929 -9.92 -16.04 1.62
CA MET A 929 -9.48 -15.90 3.02
C MET A 929 -8.10 -16.51 3.28
N GLY A 930 -7.39 -16.95 2.24
CA GLY A 930 -6.02 -17.45 2.32
C GLY A 930 -5.89 -18.92 2.78
N ALA A 931 -6.96 -19.72 2.69
CA ALA A 931 -6.93 -21.14 3.00
C ALA A 931 -6.97 -22.02 1.74
N GLU A 932 -6.39 -23.21 1.85
CA GLU A 932 -6.42 -24.24 0.81
C GLU A 932 -7.77 -24.98 0.87
N PHE A 933 -8.65 -24.77 -0.13
CA PHE A 933 -9.90 -25.51 -0.21
C PHE A 933 -9.63 -26.96 -0.61
N VAL A 934 -10.13 -27.91 0.19
CA VAL A 934 -9.98 -29.34 -0.06
C VAL A 934 -11.34 -29.92 -0.49
N PRO A 935 -11.54 -30.24 -1.78
CA PRO A 935 -12.78 -30.83 -2.25
C PRO A 935 -12.93 -32.28 -1.78
N VAL A 936 -14.19 -32.74 -1.70
CA VAL A 936 -14.51 -34.17 -1.55
C VAL A 936 -14.47 -34.82 -2.92
N ASP A 937 -13.74 -35.93 -3.06
CA ASP A 937 -13.61 -36.68 -4.32
C ASP A 937 -14.86 -37.54 -4.59
N ALA A 938 -15.94 -36.87 -5.01
CA ALA A 938 -17.26 -37.46 -5.27
C ALA A 938 -17.93 -36.84 -6.51
N PRO A 939 -17.66 -37.35 -7.72
CA PRO A 939 -18.19 -36.80 -8.96
C PRO A 939 -19.73 -36.80 -9.04
N GLY A 940 -20.33 -35.66 -9.38
CA GLY A 940 -21.70 -35.56 -9.85
C GLY A 940 -22.81 -35.40 -8.79
N VAL A 941 -22.49 -35.07 -7.54
CA VAL A 941 -23.49 -34.84 -6.47
C VAL A 941 -23.43 -33.38 -5.99
N ALA A 942 -24.39 -32.55 -6.41
CA ALA A 942 -24.49 -31.16 -5.96
C ALA A 942 -25.05 -31.09 -4.52
N GLY A 943 -24.31 -30.48 -3.58
CA GLY A 943 -24.65 -30.41 -2.16
C GLY A 943 -25.45 -29.19 -1.70
N GLU A 944 -26.06 -28.48 -2.64
CA GLU A 944 -26.85 -27.27 -2.35
C GLU A 944 -28.25 -27.64 -1.85
N GLY A 945 -28.66 -27.04 -0.74
CA GLY A 945 -30.03 -27.04 -0.23
C GLY A 945 -30.70 -25.69 -0.45
N VAL A 946 -32.02 -25.66 -0.28
CA VAL A 946 -32.83 -24.44 -0.44
C VAL A 946 -32.39 -23.38 0.58
N GLY A 947 -32.20 -22.14 0.11
CA GLY A 947 -31.82 -21.00 0.97
C GLY A 947 -30.35 -20.96 1.41
N GLY A 948 -29.43 -21.62 0.68
CA GLY A 948 -27.99 -21.55 0.93
C GLY A 948 -27.46 -22.45 2.05
N TYR A 949 -28.32 -23.30 2.62
CA TYR A 949 -27.96 -24.36 3.56
C TYR A 949 -27.43 -25.61 2.82
N ALA A 950 -26.65 -26.43 3.51
CA ALA A 950 -26.26 -27.75 3.02
C ALA A 950 -27.47 -28.71 3.03
N SER A 951 -27.63 -29.50 1.95
CA SER A 951 -28.59 -30.60 1.90
C SER A 951 -28.00 -31.89 2.50
N GLU A 952 -28.85 -32.87 2.84
CA GLU A 952 -28.34 -34.17 3.31
C GLU A 952 -27.80 -35.00 2.14
N MET A 953 -26.49 -35.18 2.13
CA MET A 953 -25.80 -35.90 1.07
C MET A 953 -26.04 -37.42 1.15
N GLY A 954 -26.10 -38.06 -0.02
CA GLY A 954 -26.23 -39.51 -0.13
C GLY A 954 -25.07 -40.28 0.49
N GLN A 955 -25.30 -41.55 0.83
CA GLN A 955 -24.35 -42.41 1.56
C GLN A 955 -22.95 -42.44 0.93
N ALA A 956 -22.85 -42.55 -0.40
CA ALA A 956 -21.59 -42.56 -1.12
C ALA A 956 -20.76 -41.26 -0.96
N PHE A 957 -21.43 -40.10 -0.85
CA PHE A 957 -20.74 -38.83 -0.60
C PHE A 957 -20.26 -38.75 0.86
N LYS A 958 -21.07 -39.22 1.83
CA LYS A 958 -20.66 -39.32 3.24
C LYS A 958 -19.41 -40.21 3.39
N GLU A 959 -19.35 -41.32 2.66
CA GLU A 959 -18.19 -42.22 2.62
C GLU A 959 -16.95 -41.56 1.99
N ALA A 960 -17.10 -40.88 0.84
CA ALA A 960 -16.01 -40.12 0.22
C ALA A 960 -15.50 -38.96 1.08
N GLN A 961 -16.40 -38.27 1.80
CA GLN A 961 -16.08 -37.19 2.72
C GLN A 961 -15.28 -37.72 3.93
N LEU A 962 -15.72 -38.83 4.54
CA LEU A 962 -14.98 -39.49 5.61
C LEU A 962 -13.60 -40.01 5.14
N ALA A 963 -13.51 -40.57 3.94
CA ALA A 963 -12.22 -40.98 3.35
C ALA A 963 -11.28 -39.78 3.12
N THR A 964 -11.84 -38.63 2.73
CA THR A 964 -11.09 -37.38 2.59
C THR A 964 -10.53 -36.90 3.93
N TYR A 965 -11.33 -36.94 5.00
CA TYR A 965 -10.86 -36.58 6.35
C TYR A 965 -9.87 -37.59 6.92
N ALA A 966 -10.06 -38.90 6.71
CA ALA A 966 -9.10 -39.95 7.12
C ALA A 966 -7.70 -39.72 6.53
N ARG A 967 -7.61 -39.15 5.32
CA ARG A 967 -6.35 -38.78 4.65
C ARG A 967 -5.72 -37.49 5.20
N LEU A 968 -6.53 -36.52 5.62
CA LEU A 968 -6.06 -35.18 6.02
C LEU A 968 -5.75 -35.05 7.51
N VAL A 969 -6.66 -35.54 8.37
CA VAL A 969 -6.62 -35.37 9.83
C VAL A 969 -5.32 -35.83 10.50
N PRO A 970 -4.66 -36.94 10.10
CA PRO A 970 -3.38 -37.36 10.71
C PRO A 970 -2.27 -36.31 10.63
N ASP A 971 -2.36 -35.43 9.62
CA ASP A 971 -1.34 -34.46 9.29
C ASP A 971 -1.66 -33.05 9.83
N MET A 972 -2.79 -32.89 10.55
CA MET A 972 -3.25 -31.63 11.14
C MET A 972 -2.85 -31.47 12.61
N ASP A 973 -2.50 -30.24 12.97
CA ASP A 973 -2.21 -29.85 14.35
C ASP A 973 -3.49 -29.38 15.08
N ILE A 974 -4.41 -28.76 14.34
CA ILE A 974 -5.74 -28.35 14.82
C ILE A 974 -6.82 -28.77 13.81
N VAL A 975 -7.97 -29.24 14.29
CA VAL A 975 -9.20 -29.40 13.50
C VAL A 975 -10.34 -28.61 14.15
N ILE A 976 -11.05 -27.77 13.39
CA ILE A 976 -12.21 -27.02 13.86
C ILE A 976 -13.42 -27.46 13.04
N SER A 977 -14.46 -28.02 13.68
CA SER A 977 -15.65 -28.51 13.00
C SER A 977 -16.87 -27.66 13.31
N THR A 978 -17.55 -27.18 12.25
CA THR A 978 -18.72 -26.28 12.32
C THR A 978 -19.91 -26.84 11.53
N ALA A 979 -19.91 -28.13 11.21
CA ALA A 979 -20.91 -28.75 10.34
C ALA A 979 -22.21 -29.00 11.11
N MET A 980 -23.16 -28.06 11.00
CA MET A 980 -24.44 -28.10 11.68
C MET A 980 -25.58 -27.94 10.68
N ILE A 981 -26.58 -28.83 10.75
CA ILE A 981 -27.83 -28.73 9.98
C ILE A 981 -28.93 -28.32 10.97
N PRO A 982 -29.72 -27.25 10.69
CA PRO A 982 -30.80 -26.83 11.59
C PRO A 982 -31.78 -27.97 11.91
N ASN A 983 -32.20 -28.05 13.18
CA ASN A 983 -33.16 -29.03 13.69
C ASN A 983 -32.75 -30.51 13.51
N ARG A 984 -31.45 -30.81 13.42
CA ARG A 984 -30.90 -32.17 13.34
C ARG A 984 -29.66 -32.33 14.22
N GLU A 985 -29.33 -33.58 14.55
CA GLU A 985 -28.05 -33.91 15.19
C GLU A 985 -26.88 -33.59 14.26
N ALA A 986 -25.74 -33.22 14.85
CA ALA A 986 -24.51 -32.96 14.12
C ALA A 986 -23.98 -34.25 13.48
N PRO A 987 -23.65 -34.25 12.16
CA PRO A 987 -23.07 -35.42 11.52
C PRO A 987 -21.71 -35.76 12.14
N LYS A 988 -21.49 -37.05 12.45
CA LYS A 988 -20.21 -37.55 12.96
C LYS A 988 -19.18 -37.63 11.81
N LEU A 989 -18.35 -36.60 11.72
CA LEU A 989 -17.33 -36.42 10.68
C LEU A 989 -15.91 -36.75 11.17
N LEU A 990 -15.67 -36.76 12.48
CA LEU A 990 -14.37 -37.06 13.09
C LEU A 990 -14.51 -38.29 14.00
N THR A 991 -14.04 -39.45 13.51
CA THR A 991 -14.11 -40.74 14.23
C THR A 991 -12.93 -40.93 15.19
N GLU A 992 -13.07 -41.82 16.19
CA GLU A 992 -11.97 -42.14 17.11
C GLU A 992 -10.69 -42.59 16.38
N GLU A 993 -10.82 -43.32 15.27
CA GLU A 993 -9.67 -43.78 14.47
C GLU A 993 -8.92 -42.60 13.82
N MET A 994 -9.65 -41.58 13.36
CA MET A 994 -9.05 -40.33 12.87
C MET A 994 -8.34 -39.58 14.01
N LEU A 995 -8.91 -39.56 15.22
CA LEU A 995 -8.26 -38.93 16.37
C LEU A 995 -6.98 -39.66 16.79
N ARG A 996 -7.00 -41.01 16.83
CA ARG A 996 -5.84 -41.84 17.19
C ARG A 996 -4.67 -41.73 16.21
N SER A 997 -4.93 -41.32 14.96
CA SER A 997 -3.91 -41.07 13.95
C SER A 997 -3.37 -39.63 13.94
N MET A 998 -3.97 -38.71 14.71
CA MET A 998 -3.42 -37.37 14.93
C MET A 998 -2.14 -37.42 15.78
N ARG A 999 -1.35 -36.35 15.71
CA ARG A 999 -0.15 -36.18 16.53
C ARG A 999 -0.56 -35.90 17.98
N ARG A 1000 0.11 -36.55 18.94
CA ARG A 1000 -0.10 -36.28 20.38
C ARG A 1000 0.13 -34.79 20.68
N GLY A 1001 -0.86 -34.16 21.33
CA GLY A 1001 -0.89 -32.72 21.57
C GLY A 1001 -1.65 -31.90 20.52
N SER A 1002 -2.17 -32.50 19.44
CA SER A 1002 -3.12 -31.83 18.53
C SER A 1002 -4.44 -31.51 19.24
N VAL A 1003 -5.20 -30.55 18.69
CA VAL A 1003 -6.45 -30.04 19.26
C VAL A 1003 -7.61 -30.17 18.28
N VAL A 1004 -8.78 -30.57 18.76
CA VAL A 1004 -10.04 -30.58 18.01
C VAL A 1004 -11.02 -29.64 18.72
N VAL A 1005 -11.67 -28.75 17.97
CA VAL A 1005 -12.65 -27.79 18.50
C VAL A 1005 -13.98 -28.01 17.77
N ASP A 1006 -14.99 -28.43 18.52
CA ASP A 1006 -16.27 -28.87 17.97
C ASP A 1006 -17.37 -27.84 18.23
N LEU A 1007 -17.55 -26.90 17.29
CA LEU A 1007 -18.59 -25.87 17.36
C LEU A 1007 -20.02 -26.45 17.22
N ALA A 1008 -20.17 -27.74 16.89
CA ALA A 1008 -21.46 -28.41 16.83
C ALA A 1008 -21.81 -29.19 18.12
N ALA A 1009 -21.02 -29.08 19.20
CA ALA A 1009 -21.22 -29.82 20.45
C ALA A 1009 -22.64 -29.68 21.05
N GLN A 1010 -23.33 -28.56 20.84
CA GLN A 1010 -24.71 -28.33 21.30
C GLN A 1010 -25.72 -29.31 20.69
N THR A 1011 -25.51 -29.76 19.45
CA THR A 1011 -26.37 -30.73 18.73
C THR A 1011 -25.72 -32.11 18.63
N GLY A 1012 -24.86 -32.45 19.59
CA GLY A 1012 -24.19 -33.76 19.71
C GLY A 1012 -22.74 -33.78 19.23
N GLY A 1013 -22.26 -32.74 18.53
CA GLY A 1013 -20.87 -32.61 18.07
C GLY A 1013 -20.54 -33.39 16.79
N ASN A 1014 -19.67 -32.84 15.94
CA ASN A 1014 -19.14 -33.53 14.77
C ASN A 1014 -18.09 -34.60 15.13
N CYS A 1015 -17.48 -34.54 16.30
CA CYS A 1015 -16.50 -35.51 16.76
C CYS A 1015 -17.13 -36.58 17.67
N THR A 1016 -16.66 -37.83 17.58
CA THR A 1016 -17.15 -38.95 18.40
C THR A 1016 -16.76 -38.84 19.87
N SER A 1017 -15.65 -38.16 20.18
CA SER A 1017 -15.16 -37.96 21.55
C SER A 1017 -15.56 -36.61 22.16
N THR A 1018 -16.48 -35.87 21.53
CA THR A 1018 -17.01 -34.61 22.05
C THR A 1018 -17.94 -34.88 23.24
N GLU A 1019 -17.55 -34.39 24.42
CA GLU A 1019 -18.46 -34.23 25.56
C GLU A 1019 -18.90 -32.76 25.64
N LYS A 1020 -20.21 -32.55 25.73
CA LYS A 1020 -20.82 -31.21 25.81
C LYS A 1020 -20.32 -30.45 27.05
N ASP A 1021 -19.95 -29.19 26.84
CA ASP A 1021 -19.49 -28.23 27.86
C ASP A 1021 -18.22 -28.69 28.61
N LYS A 1022 -17.37 -29.50 27.95
CA LYS A 1022 -16.11 -30.01 28.52
C LYS A 1022 -14.93 -29.89 27.55
N VAL A 1023 -13.73 -29.89 28.13
CA VAL A 1023 -12.48 -30.18 27.44
C VAL A 1023 -12.02 -31.58 27.85
N VAL A 1024 -11.97 -32.51 26.91
CA VAL A 1024 -11.59 -33.90 27.13
C VAL A 1024 -10.22 -34.15 26.50
N VAL A 1025 -9.35 -34.89 27.17
CA VAL A 1025 -8.08 -35.36 26.58
C VAL A 1025 -8.20 -36.86 26.32
N THR A 1026 -8.06 -37.28 25.07
CA THR A 1026 -8.11 -38.70 24.70
C THR A 1026 -6.92 -39.48 25.29
N PRO A 1027 -6.98 -40.82 25.42
CA PRO A 1027 -5.84 -41.62 25.90
C PRO A 1027 -4.54 -41.37 25.11
N ASP A 1028 -4.69 -41.16 23.80
CA ASP A 1028 -3.62 -40.88 22.84
C ASP A 1028 -3.07 -39.45 22.97
N GLY A 1029 -3.75 -38.59 23.72
CA GLY A 1029 -3.33 -37.24 24.11
C GLY A 1029 -3.74 -36.16 23.12
N ILE A 1030 -4.92 -36.29 22.51
CA ILE A 1030 -5.57 -35.26 21.69
C ILE A 1030 -6.55 -34.49 22.58
N THR A 1031 -6.53 -33.16 22.51
CA THR A 1031 -7.46 -32.32 23.28
C THR A 1031 -8.71 -32.04 22.45
N VAL A 1032 -9.89 -32.42 22.93
CA VAL A 1032 -11.19 -32.19 22.29
C VAL A 1032 -11.98 -31.17 23.10
N ILE A 1033 -12.31 -30.03 22.49
CA ILE A 1033 -13.03 -28.90 23.11
C ILE A 1033 -14.49 -28.94 22.63
N GLY A 1034 -15.40 -29.30 23.55
CA GLY A 1034 -16.85 -29.41 23.32
C GLY A 1034 -17.69 -28.33 24.02
N GLU A 1035 -17.09 -27.17 24.31
CA GLU A 1035 -17.79 -25.96 24.80
C GLU A 1035 -18.99 -25.62 23.88
N THR A 1036 -20.09 -25.09 24.44
CA THR A 1036 -21.26 -24.69 23.64
C THR A 1036 -21.54 -23.19 23.65
N ASN A 1037 -21.01 -22.42 24.61
CA ASN A 1037 -21.25 -20.97 24.70
C ASN A 1037 -19.98 -20.15 24.45
N TYR A 1038 -19.32 -20.37 23.31
CA TYR A 1038 -18.16 -19.57 22.87
C TYR A 1038 -18.39 -18.05 22.89
N PRO A 1039 -19.57 -17.49 22.52
CA PRO A 1039 -19.81 -16.05 22.65
C PRO A 1039 -19.75 -15.55 24.10
N SER A 1040 -20.17 -16.35 25.09
CA SER A 1040 -19.99 -16.03 26.52
C SER A 1040 -18.53 -16.09 26.98
N GLN A 1041 -17.62 -16.73 26.22
CA GLN A 1041 -16.17 -16.65 26.44
C GLN A 1041 -15.55 -15.32 25.95
N MET A 1042 -16.30 -14.49 25.21
CA MET A 1042 -15.94 -13.12 24.84
C MET A 1042 -17.10 -12.15 25.11
N PRO A 1043 -17.56 -12.04 26.37
CA PRO A 1043 -18.90 -11.58 26.65
C PRO A 1043 -19.10 -10.08 26.35
N GLY A 1044 -18.09 -9.23 26.54
CA GLY A 1044 -18.16 -7.82 26.15
C GLY A 1044 -18.40 -7.64 24.65
N GLN A 1045 -17.55 -8.23 23.80
CA GLN A 1045 -17.66 -8.12 22.34
C GLN A 1045 -18.96 -8.72 21.81
N ALA A 1046 -19.38 -9.87 22.35
CA ALA A 1046 -20.63 -10.51 21.98
C ALA A 1046 -21.86 -9.69 22.42
N SER A 1047 -21.81 -9.03 23.58
CA SER A 1047 -22.87 -8.11 24.05
C SER A 1047 -22.97 -6.88 23.15
N GLU A 1048 -21.86 -6.32 22.69
CA GLU A 1048 -21.89 -5.19 21.75
C GLU A 1048 -22.51 -5.58 20.41
N MET A 1049 -22.12 -6.71 19.83
CA MET A 1049 -22.66 -7.18 18.55
C MET A 1049 -24.16 -7.48 18.68
N LEU A 1050 -24.56 -8.23 19.70
CA LEU A 1050 -25.96 -8.58 19.94
C LEU A 1050 -26.81 -7.34 20.29
N GLY A 1051 -26.27 -6.42 21.09
CA GLY A 1051 -26.89 -5.13 21.39
C GLY A 1051 -27.13 -4.26 20.15
N ASN A 1052 -26.24 -4.32 19.15
CA ASN A 1052 -26.47 -3.68 17.86
C ASN A 1052 -27.58 -4.37 17.05
N ASN A 1053 -27.73 -5.70 17.12
CA ASN A 1053 -28.88 -6.40 16.51
C ASN A 1053 -30.20 -5.99 17.19
N PHE A 1054 -30.24 -5.87 18.52
CA PHE A 1054 -31.42 -5.36 19.24
C PHE A 1054 -31.76 -3.92 18.88
N VAL A 1055 -30.78 -3.02 18.81
CA VAL A 1055 -31.00 -1.63 18.36
C VAL A 1055 -31.57 -1.60 16.94
N ALA A 1056 -31.04 -2.42 16.03
CA ALA A 1056 -31.56 -2.51 14.66
C ALA A 1056 -32.99 -3.07 14.61
N LEU A 1057 -33.37 -4.00 15.49
CA LEU A 1057 -34.75 -4.49 15.59
C LEU A 1057 -35.69 -3.39 16.10
N LEU A 1058 -35.29 -2.65 17.13
CA LEU A 1058 -36.09 -1.54 17.66
C LEU A 1058 -36.19 -0.37 16.66
N GLU A 1059 -35.21 -0.21 15.77
CA GLU A 1059 -35.24 0.73 14.63
C GLU A 1059 -36.26 0.25 13.59
N ALA A 1060 -36.23 -1.04 13.23
CA ALA A 1060 -37.21 -1.65 12.33
C ALA A 1060 -38.65 -1.66 12.89
N LEU A 1061 -38.82 -1.61 14.22
CA LEU A 1061 -40.12 -1.50 14.91
C LEU A 1061 -40.64 -0.06 15.07
N GLY A 1062 -39.96 0.95 14.51
CA GLY A 1062 -40.42 2.35 14.50
C GLY A 1062 -39.88 3.24 15.64
N GLY A 1063 -38.89 2.78 16.42
CA GLY A 1063 -38.42 3.50 17.61
C GLY A 1063 -39.48 3.55 18.71
N ALA A 1064 -39.35 4.45 19.69
CA ALA A 1064 -40.27 4.51 20.84
C ALA A 1064 -41.61 5.18 20.53
N ALA A 1065 -41.64 6.12 19.57
CA ALA A 1065 -42.82 6.93 19.27
C ALA A 1065 -43.87 6.20 18.42
N ASP A 1066 -43.43 5.33 17.50
CA ASP A 1066 -44.28 4.52 16.61
C ASP A 1066 -44.05 3.01 16.87
N PHE A 1067 -43.67 2.67 18.11
CA PHE A 1067 -43.26 1.31 18.48
C PHE A 1067 -44.37 0.30 18.20
N GLY A 1068 -44.16 -0.55 17.20
CA GLY A 1068 -45.14 -1.57 16.86
C GLY A 1068 -46.45 -1.01 16.29
N GLY A 1069 -46.37 0.06 15.48
CA GLY A 1069 -47.45 0.47 14.59
C GLY A 1069 -47.59 -0.50 13.40
N ALA A 1070 -47.63 0.05 12.17
CA ALA A 1070 -47.66 -0.74 10.94
C ALA A 1070 -46.42 -1.65 10.75
N HIS A 1071 -45.35 -1.44 11.52
CA HIS A 1071 -44.11 -2.22 11.46
C HIS A 1071 -44.29 -3.70 11.82
N TRP A 1072 -45.31 -4.07 12.60
CA TRP A 1072 -45.62 -5.49 12.84
C TRP A 1072 -46.09 -6.23 11.58
N ASP A 1073 -46.50 -5.51 10.53
CA ASP A 1073 -46.90 -6.11 9.26
C ASP A 1073 -45.69 -6.35 8.33
N ASP A 1074 -44.47 -5.94 8.72
CA ASP A 1074 -43.28 -6.31 7.99
C ASP A 1074 -42.99 -7.82 8.12
N GLN A 1075 -42.82 -8.46 6.97
CA GLN A 1075 -42.62 -9.91 6.88
C GLN A 1075 -41.41 -10.43 7.69
N VAL A 1076 -40.32 -9.66 7.84
CA VAL A 1076 -39.13 -10.07 8.61
C VAL A 1076 -39.46 -10.09 10.11
N ILE A 1077 -40.21 -9.09 10.57
CA ILE A 1077 -40.68 -8.98 11.96
C ILE A 1077 -41.72 -10.07 12.25
N GLN A 1078 -42.63 -10.36 11.30
CA GLN A 1078 -43.57 -11.47 11.41
C GLN A 1078 -42.88 -12.84 11.52
N GLN A 1079 -41.83 -13.12 10.73
CA GLN A 1079 -41.05 -14.37 10.87
C GLN A 1079 -40.43 -14.53 12.27
N ALA A 1080 -39.95 -13.42 12.85
CA ALA A 1080 -39.30 -13.43 14.16
C ALA A 1080 -40.27 -13.41 15.36
N THR A 1081 -41.53 -13.06 15.14
CA THR A 1081 -42.54 -12.97 16.22
C THR A 1081 -43.10 -14.36 16.52
N VAL A 1082 -42.90 -14.83 17.75
CA VAL A 1082 -43.27 -16.17 18.22
C VAL A 1082 -44.71 -16.19 18.70
N THR A 1083 -45.09 -15.21 19.53
CA THR A 1083 -46.47 -14.97 19.97
C THR A 1083 -46.74 -13.47 20.04
N ARG A 1084 -48.00 -13.07 19.83
CA ARG A 1084 -48.48 -11.69 19.96
C ARG A 1084 -49.92 -11.70 20.45
N GLU A 1085 -50.23 -10.92 21.48
CA GLU A 1085 -51.61 -10.76 22.01
C GLU A 1085 -52.29 -12.11 22.33
N GLY A 1086 -51.51 -13.09 22.82
CA GLY A 1086 -51.97 -14.47 23.09
C GLY A 1086 -52.12 -15.39 21.88
N GLN A 1087 -51.93 -14.89 20.66
CA GLN A 1087 -51.89 -15.71 19.45
C GLN A 1087 -50.47 -16.27 19.25
N VAL A 1088 -50.35 -17.59 19.09
CA VAL A 1088 -49.10 -18.24 18.64
C VAL A 1088 -48.97 -18.09 17.13
N LEU A 1089 -47.85 -17.50 16.69
CA LEU A 1089 -47.55 -17.23 15.27
C LEU A 1089 -46.48 -18.17 14.70
N TRP A 1090 -45.82 -18.96 15.56
CA TRP A 1090 -44.88 -19.99 15.16
C TRP A 1090 -45.57 -21.35 14.92
N PRO A 1091 -45.20 -22.13 13.88
CA PRO A 1091 -44.20 -21.83 12.86
C PRO A 1091 -44.68 -20.76 11.88
N PRO A 1092 -43.81 -19.83 11.47
CA PRO A 1092 -44.22 -18.70 10.63
C PRO A 1092 -44.60 -19.17 9.23
N THR A 1093 -45.53 -18.45 8.59
CA THR A 1093 -45.92 -18.66 7.19
C THR A 1093 -44.67 -18.56 6.30
N PRO A 1094 -44.37 -19.54 5.43
CA PRO A 1094 -43.24 -19.45 4.51
C PRO A 1094 -43.33 -18.18 3.67
N LEU A 1095 -42.22 -17.43 3.59
CA LEU A 1095 -42.12 -16.29 2.67
C LEU A 1095 -42.36 -16.79 1.23
N PRO A 1096 -42.98 -15.98 0.36
CA PRO A 1096 -42.99 -16.25 -1.08
C PRO A 1096 -41.57 -16.51 -1.56
N ALA A 1097 -41.40 -17.48 -2.47
CA ALA A 1097 -40.10 -17.79 -3.02
C ALA A 1097 -39.61 -16.64 -3.92
N ASP A 1098 -38.88 -15.68 -3.33
CA ASP A 1098 -38.21 -14.62 -4.06
C ASP A 1098 -37.17 -15.23 -4.99
N THR A 1099 -37.50 -15.19 -6.28
CA THR A 1099 -36.78 -15.78 -7.43
C THR A 1099 -36.59 -17.31 -7.40
N PRO A 1100 -37.02 -18.05 -8.46
CA PRO A 1100 -36.46 -19.38 -8.70
C PRO A 1100 -34.95 -19.25 -8.99
N PRO A 1101 -34.14 -20.30 -8.79
CA PRO A 1101 -32.76 -20.31 -9.26
C PRO A 1101 -32.74 -19.96 -10.75
N LEU A 1102 -31.81 -19.08 -11.15
CA LEU A 1102 -31.66 -18.66 -12.54
C LEU A 1102 -31.65 -19.88 -13.45
N PRO A 1103 -32.58 -20.02 -14.42
CA PRO A 1103 -32.54 -21.14 -15.33
C PRO A 1103 -31.21 -21.09 -16.08
N ALA A 1104 -30.55 -22.26 -16.20
CA ALA A 1104 -29.29 -22.38 -16.93
C ALA A 1104 -29.41 -21.69 -18.29
N ARG A 1105 -28.62 -20.63 -18.51
CA ARG A 1105 -28.76 -19.76 -19.69
C ARG A 1105 -28.65 -20.60 -20.95
N ALA A 1106 -29.70 -20.56 -21.77
CA ALA A 1106 -29.69 -21.21 -23.07
C ALA A 1106 -28.59 -20.63 -23.96
N SER A 1107 -27.90 -21.50 -24.70
CA SER A 1107 -26.86 -21.11 -25.65
C SER A 1107 -27.39 -20.12 -26.70
N PRO A 1108 -26.70 -19.02 -27.00
CA PRO A 1108 -27.19 -18.05 -27.99
C PRO A 1108 -27.23 -18.63 -29.40
N SER A 1109 -28.37 -18.47 -30.08
CA SER A 1109 -28.51 -18.73 -31.52
C SER A 1109 -27.75 -17.65 -32.32
N PRO A 1110 -27.05 -18.01 -33.42
CA PRO A 1110 -26.31 -17.03 -34.21
C PRO A 1110 -27.17 -16.44 -35.33
N GLU A 1111 -27.84 -15.30 -35.10
CA GLU A 1111 -28.23 -14.35 -36.18
C GLU A 1111 -28.83 -13.04 -35.63
N ALA A 1112 -28.08 -11.93 -35.73
CA ALA A 1112 -28.52 -10.56 -36.05
C ALA A 1112 -27.52 -9.49 -35.52
N GLY A 1113 -27.27 -8.43 -36.30
CA GLY A 1113 -26.69 -7.17 -35.78
C GLY A 1113 -25.24 -6.84 -36.18
N GLN A 1114 -24.99 -6.62 -37.48
CA GLN A 1114 -23.76 -5.93 -37.90
C GLN A 1114 -23.88 -4.42 -37.65
N ALA A 1115 -23.12 -3.87 -36.70
CA ALA A 1115 -22.88 -2.44 -36.57
C ALA A 1115 -21.45 -2.17 -36.05
N SER A 1116 -20.84 -1.08 -36.50
CA SER A 1116 -19.39 -0.89 -36.44
C SER A 1116 -18.86 -0.33 -35.13
N GLY A 1117 -18.24 -1.20 -34.32
CA GLY A 1117 -17.32 -0.83 -33.23
C GLY A 1117 -16.16 -1.84 -33.19
N GLY A 1118 -14.94 -1.39 -33.47
CA GLY A 1118 -13.80 -2.29 -33.69
C GLY A 1118 -13.30 -2.99 -32.42
N VAL A 1119 -13.82 -4.19 -32.14
CA VAL A 1119 -13.16 -5.14 -31.24
C VAL A 1119 -11.81 -5.53 -31.87
N PRO A 1120 -10.68 -5.47 -31.14
CA PRO A 1120 -9.38 -5.84 -31.70
C PRO A 1120 -9.39 -7.32 -32.14
N PRO A 1121 -8.76 -7.68 -33.27
CA PRO A 1121 -8.74 -9.06 -33.73
C PRO A 1121 -8.05 -9.96 -32.69
N ALA A 1122 -8.72 -11.05 -32.34
CA ALA A 1122 -8.24 -12.01 -31.35
C ALA A 1122 -6.84 -12.53 -31.72
N VAL A 1123 -6.02 -12.78 -30.70
CA VAL A 1123 -4.71 -13.42 -30.88
C VAL A 1123 -4.93 -14.80 -31.54
N PRO A 1124 -4.19 -15.16 -32.61
CA PRO A 1124 -4.37 -16.45 -33.27
C PRO A 1124 -4.24 -17.61 -32.29
N ALA A 1125 -5.13 -18.60 -32.36
CA ALA A 1125 -5.22 -19.69 -31.37
C ALA A 1125 -3.94 -20.55 -31.24
N GLU A 1126 -3.03 -20.50 -32.21
CA GLU A 1126 -1.69 -21.10 -32.14
C GLU A 1126 -0.75 -20.24 -31.28
N VAL A 1127 -0.77 -18.92 -31.47
CA VAL A 1127 0.02 -17.95 -30.69
C VAL A 1127 -0.46 -17.95 -29.23
N SER A 1128 -1.78 -17.98 -28.98
CA SER A 1128 -2.33 -18.06 -27.62
C SER A 1128 -1.91 -19.35 -26.88
N ARG A 1129 -1.86 -20.49 -27.57
CA ARG A 1129 -1.36 -21.76 -27.01
C ARG A 1129 0.12 -21.70 -26.65
N VAL A 1130 0.94 -21.08 -27.50
CA VAL A 1130 2.37 -20.87 -27.21
C VAL A 1130 2.54 -19.92 -26.01
N ILE A 1131 1.77 -18.83 -25.93
CA ILE A 1131 1.80 -17.90 -24.79
C ILE A 1131 1.42 -18.61 -23.48
N ALA A 1132 0.32 -19.37 -23.46
CA ALA A 1132 -0.10 -20.11 -22.27
C ALA A 1132 0.98 -21.08 -21.79
N TRP A 1133 1.60 -21.83 -22.72
CA TRP A 1133 2.72 -22.71 -22.41
C TRP A 1133 3.94 -21.95 -21.85
N LEU A 1134 4.29 -20.81 -22.44
CA LEU A 1134 5.38 -19.95 -21.97
C LEU A 1134 5.10 -19.37 -20.56
N GLU A 1135 3.84 -19.04 -20.23
CA GLU A 1135 3.48 -18.54 -18.90
C GLU A 1135 3.45 -19.62 -17.82
N GLU A 1136 3.00 -20.83 -18.17
CA GLU A 1136 3.03 -22.02 -17.32
C GLU A 1136 4.48 -22.40 -16.98
N HIS A 1137 5.35 -22.44 -18.00
CA HIS A 1137 6.74 -22.87 -17.86
C HIS A 1137 7.72 -21.71 -17.58
N LYS A 1138 7.24 -20.49 -17.29
CA LYS A 1138 8.08 -19.27 -17.18
C LYS A 1138 9.25 -19.40 -16.20
N ALA A 1139 9.06 -20.11 -15.08
CA ALA A 1139 10.11 -20.35 -14.09
C ALA A 1139 11.17 -21.32 -14.60
N GLU A 1140 10.77 -22.39 -15.29
CA GLU A 1140 11.66 -23.38 -15.90
C GLU A 1140 12.42 -22.79 -17.09
N ILE A 1141 11.75 -21.97 -17.90
CA ILE A 1141 12.37 -21.23 -19.02
C ILE A 1141 13.35 -20.19 -18.49
N ALA A 1142 13.03 -19.45 -17.43
CA ALA A 1142 13.96 -18.49 -16.83
C ALA A 1142 15.17 -19.20 -16.18
N LEU A 1143 14.95 -20.31 -15.49
CA LEU A 1143 16.02 -21.13 -14.92
C LEU A 1143 16.88 -21.78 -16.01
N GLY A 1144 16.25 -22.25 -17.09
CA GLY A 1144 16.90 -22.84 -18.26
C GLY A 1144 17.71 -21.84 -19.08
N LEU A 1145 17.17 -20.63 -19.31
CA LEU A 1145 17.91 -19.52 -19.91
C LEU A 1145 19.06 -19.05 -19.01
N GLY A 1146 18.83 -18.95 -17.70
CA GLY A 1146 19.88 -18.63 -16.73
C GLY A 1146 21.00 -19.66 -16.73
N ALA A 1147 20.64 -20.94 -16.66
CA ALA A 1147 21.58 -22.06 -16.72
C ALA A 1147 22.30 -22.14 -18.08
N ALA A 1148 21.61 -21.96 -19.21
CA ALA A 1148 22.21 -21.93 -20.54
C ALA A 1148 23.12 -20.70 -20.74
N THR A 1149 22.79 -19.58 -20.10
CA THR A 1149 23.65 -18.38 -20.08
C THR A 1149 24.91 -18.65 -19.27
N VAL A 1150 24.80 -19.15 -18.03
CA VAL A 1150 25.94 -19.54 -17.19
C VAL A 1150 26.81 -20.62 -17.84
N LEU A 1151 26.18 -21.64 -18.45
CA LEU A 1151 26.87 -22.71 -19.17
C LEU A 1151 27.54 -22.18 -20.45
N GLY A 1152 26.87 -21.30 -21.20
CA GLY A 1152 27.43 -20.64 -22.38
C GLY A 1152 28.61 -19.73 -22.05
N LEU A 1153 28.53 -18.98 -20.95
CA LEU A 1153 29.63 -18.20 -20.39
C LEU A 1153 30.80 -19.10 -19.92
N GLY A 1154 30.50 -20.25 -19.30
CA GLY A 1154 31.51 -21.22 -18.85
C GLY A 1154 32.16 -22.02 -19.99
N LEU A 1155 31.46 -22.26 -21.09
CA LEU A 1155 31.97 -22.93 -22.30
C LEU A 1155 32.69 -21.97 -23.26
N ALA A 1156 32.43 -20.67 -23.16
CA ALA A 1156 33.11 -19.64 -23.94
C ALA A 1156 34.53 -19.38 -23.40
N THR A 1157 35.50 -20.16 -23.87
CA THR A 1157 36.90 -20.20 -23.41
C THR A 1157 37.72 -18.90 -23.56
N ASN A 1158 37.12 -17.78 -23.96
CA ASN A 1158 37.79 -16.51 -24.28
C ASN A 1158 37.05 -15.24 -23.81
N ILE A 1159 36.15 -15.32 -22.81
CA ILE A 1159 35.51 -14.11 -22.26
C ILE A 1159 36.51 -13.33 -21.39
N PRO A 1160 36.76 -12.03 -21.64
CA PRO A 1160 37.66 -11.23 -20.80
C PRO A 1160 37.15 -11.09 -19.36
N GLU A 1161 38.06 -11.15 -18.38
CA GLU A 1161 37.77 -10.99 -16.95
C GLU A 1161 37.00 -9.69 -16.63
N ALA A 1162 37.30 -8.61 -17.36
CA ALA A 1162 36.56 -7.35 -17.26
C ALA A 1162 35.06 -7.52 -17.57
N GLU A 1163 34.70 -8.27 -18.61
CA GLU A 1163 33.30 -8.43 -19.01
C GLU A 1163 32.53 -9.34 -18.04
N LEU A 1164 33.17 -10.38 -17.48
CA LEU A 1164 32.62 -11.14 -16.35
C LEU A 1164 32.32 -10.23 -15.14
N THR A 1165 33.20 -9.28 -14.88
CA THR A 1165 33.02 -8.29 -13.80
C THR A 1165 31.84 -7.36 -14.09
N HIS A 1166 31.65 -6.89 -15.33
CA HIS A 1166 30.48 -6.10 -15.72
C HIS A 1166 29.16 -6.89 -15.60
N ILE A 1167 29.14 -8.18 -15.96
CA ILE A 1167 27.97 -9.05 -15.76
C ILE A 1167 27.65 -9.19 -14.26
N GLY A 1168 28.68 -9.36 -13.41
CA GLY A 1168 28.51 -9.38 -11.95
C GLY A 1168 27.88 -8.09 -11.41
N TYR A 1169 28.37 -6.93 -11.86
CA TYR A 1169 27.78 -5.63 -11.50
C TYR A 1169 26.34 -5.48 -11.98
N PHE A 1170 26.02 -5.92 -13.21
CA PHE A 1170 24.66 -5.88 -13.74
C PHE A 1170 23.69 -6.67 -12.86
N VAL A 1171 23.99 -7.94 -12.58
CA VAL A 1171 23.13 -8.83 -11.76
C VAL A 1171 22.95 -8.28 -10.35
N LEU A 1172 24.03 -7.87 -9.69
CA LEU A 1172 23.96 -7.31 -8.34
C LEU A 1172 23.15 -6.01 -8.30
N SER A 1173 23.29 -5.15 -9.31
CA SER A 1173 22.55 -3.88 -9.40
C SER A 1173 21.06 -4.08 -9.68
N CYS A 1174 20.70 -5.10 -10.46
CA CYS A 1174 19.30 -5.51 -10.63
C CYS A 1174 18.66 -5.95 -9.30
N LEU A 1175 19.38 -6.74 -8.48
CA LEU A 1175 18.93 -7.15 -7.15
C LEU A 1175 18.79 -5.96 -6.19
N ILE A 1176 19.79 -5.08 -6.14
CA ILE A 1176 19.76 -3.86 -5.31
C ILE A 1176 18.61 -2.94 -5.75
N GLY A 1177 18.39 -2.76 -7.05
CA GLY A 1177 17.29 -1.95 -7.59
C GLY A 1177 15.93 -2.46 -7.12
N HIS A 1178 15.71 -3.77 -7.17
CA HIS A 1178 14.47 -4.40 -6.71
C HIS A 1178 14.18 -4.07 -5.24
N PHE A 1179 15.13 -4.33 -4.33
CA PHE A 1179 14.96 -4.06 -2.91
C PHE A 1179 14.92 -2.57 -2.54
N THR A 1180 15.56 -1.70 -3.34
CA THR A 1180 15.53 -0.26 -3.10
C THR A 1180 14.16 0.33 -3.46
N VAL A 1181 13.57 -0.14 -4.56
CA VAL A 1181 12.29 0.36 -5.09
C VAL A 1181 11.08 -0.26 -4.38
N ALA A 1182 11.16 -1.51 -3.95
CA ALA A 1182 10.09 -2.18 -3.19
C ALA A 1182 9.72 -1.48 -1.86
N GLY A 1183 10.58 -0.57 -1.37
CA GLY A 1183 10.32 0.24 -0.17
C GLY A 1183 9.84 1.67 -0.45
N VAL A 1184 9.54 2.04 -1.71
CA VAL A 1184 9.05 3.37 -2.06
C VAL A 1184 7.55 3.49 -1.76
N THR A 1185 7.15 4.63 -1.19
CA THR A 1185 5.73 4.89 -0.88
C THR A 1185 4.94 5.11 -2.18
N PRO A 1186 3.72 4.54 -2.38
CA PRO A 1186 2.97 4.66 -3.64
C PRO A 1186 2.78 6.10 -4.14
N ALA A 1187 2.49 7.03 -3.23
CA ALA A 1187 2.42 8.48 -3.50
C ALA A 1187 3.68 9.08 -4.16
N LEU A 1188 4.84 8.44 -4.04
CA LEU A 1188 6.12 8.87 -4.62
C LEU A 1188 6.51 8.09 -5.89
N HIS A 1189 5.64 7.23 -6.44
CA HIS A 1189 5.92 6.51 -7.69
C HIS A 1189 6.09 7.43 -8.92
N THR A 1190 5.30 8.50 -9.08
CA THR A 1190 5.51 9.49 -10.15
C THR A 1190 6.87 10.21 -10.00
N PRO A 1191 7.22 10.78 -8.83
CA PRO A 1191 8.57 11.27 -8.57
C PRO A 1191 9.67 10.23 -8.83
N LEU A 1192 9.47 8.97 -8.45
CA LEU A 1192 10.44 7.90 -8.70
C LEU A 1192 10.69 7.66 -10.19
N ILE A 1193 9.65 7.54 -11.02
CA ILE A 1193 9.82 7.38 -12.48
C ILE A 1193 10.63 8.55 -13.05
N SER A 1194 10.30 9.78 -12.62
CA SER A 1194 11.01 11.00 -13.03
C SER A 1194 12.48 11.02 -12.57
N VAL A 1195 12.79 10.59 -11.33
CA VAL A 1195 14.17 10.40 -10.84
C VAL A 1195 14.90 9.37 -11.68
N THR A 1196 14.33 8.18 -11.88
CA THR A 1196 14.99 7.10 -12.62
C THR A 1196 15.25 7.48 -14.08
N ASN A 1197 14.36 8.25 -14.68
CA ASN A 1197 14.59 8.84 -16.00
C ASN A 1197 15.72 9.88 -15.97
N ALA A 1198 15.76 10.79 -15.00
CA ALA A 1198 16.86 11.76 -14.87
C ALA A 1198 18.22 11.06 -14.69
N ILE A 1199 18.24 10.00 -13.86
CA ILE A 1199 19.37 9.12 -13.59
C ILE A 1199 19.83 8.38 -14.86
N SER A 1200 18.92 7.85 -15.69
CA SER A 1200 19.30 7.19 -16.96
C SER A 1200 19.90 8.16 -17.99
N GLY A 1201 19.73 9.47 -17.78
CA GLY A 1201 20.52 10.52 -18.45
C GLY A 1201 22.04 10.40 -18.25
N ILE A 1202 22.53 9.55 -17.34
CA ILE A 1202 23.97 9.27 -17.16
C ILE A 1202 24.66 8.75 -18.44
N ILE A 1203 23.92 8.32 -19.48
CA ILE A 1203 24.42 8.09 -20.85
C ILE A 1203 25.29 9.26 -21.38
N VAL A 1204 25.15 10.48 -20.83
CA VAL A 1204 26.07 11.59 -21.08
C VAL A 1204 27.55 11.19 -20.95
N VAL A 1205 27.89 10.35 -19.96
CA VAL A 1205 29.23 9.77 -19.74
C VAL A 1205 29.69 8.99 -20.98
N GLY A 1206 28.80 8.18 -21.56
CA GLY A 1206 29.09 7.42 -22.77
C GLY A 1206 29.30 8.31 -24.00
N GLY A 1207 28.53 9.39 -24.12
CA GLY A 1207 28.76 10.41 -25.15
C GLY A 1207 30.08 11.14 -24.98
N MET A 1208 30.44 11.54 -23.74
CA MET A 1208 31.68 12.24 -23.42
C MET A 1208 32.93 11.44 -23.82
N LEU A 1209 32.96 10.13 -23.55
CA LEU A 1209 34.05 9.22 -23.93
C LEU A 1209 34.29 9.15 -25.46
N GLN A 1210 33.35 9.64 -26.27
CA GLN A 1210 33.40 9.62 -27.73
C GLN A 1210 33.66 10.99 -28.38
N LEU A 1211 33.88 12.06 -27.60
CA LEU A 1211 34.04 13.43 -28.12
C LEU A 1211 35.41 13.73 -28.76
N SER A 1212 36.40 12.85 -28.63
CA SER A 1212 37.76 13.05 -29.17
C SER A 1212 37.82 12.86 -30.70
N GLY A 1213 38.51 13.75 -31.41
CA GLY A 1213 38.73 13.68 -32.85
C GLY A 1213 38.24 14.90 -33.65
N PRO A 1214 38.19 14.82 -35.00
CA PRO A 1214 37.73 15.91 -35.87
C PRO A 1214 36.24 16.22 -35.68
N LEU A 1215 35.87 17.52 -35.66
CA LEU A 1215 34.51 17.97 -35.36
C LEU A 1215 33.46 17.46 -36.36
N LEU A 1216 33.81 17.38 -37.65
CA LEU A 1216 32.94 16.93 -38.74
C LEU A 1216 32.93 15.40 -38.93
N SER A 1217 33.54 14.63 -38.01
CA SER A 1217 33.49 13.16 -38.08
C SER A 1217 32.14 12.62 -37.62
N ALA A 1218 31.66 11.55 -38.24
CA ALA A 1218 30.40 10.90 -37.86
C ALA A 1218 30.39 10.49 -36.37
N ARG A 1219 31.52 9.99 -35.85
CA ARG A 1219 31.72 9.73 -34.42
C ARG A 1219 31.40 10.94 -33.56
N VAL A 1220 32.05 12.08 -33.81
CA VAL A 1220 31.90 13.27 -32.95
C VAL A 1220 30.50 13.87 -33.10
N ALA A 1221 29.89 13.82 -34.28
CA ALA A 1221 28.50 14.22 -34.47
C ALA A 1221 27.53 13.36 -33.63
N CYS A 1222 27.66 12.03 -33.68
CA CYS A 1222 26.86 11.12 -32.86
C CYS A 1222 27.15 11.27 -31.35
N ALA A 1223 28.40 11.52 -30.95
CA ALA A 1223 28.78 11.79 -29.58
C ALA A 1223 28.15 13.09 -29.04
N LEU A 1224 28.17 14.15 -29.85
CA LEU A 1224 27.51 15.43 -29.52
C LEU A 1224 25.99 15.27 -29.42
N ALA A 1225 25.36 14.48 -30.29
CA ALA A 1225 23.94 14.15 -30.18
C ALA A 1225 23.62 13.38 -28.89
N ALA A 1226 24.43 12.38 -28.54
CA ALA A 1226 24.28 11.64 -27.28
C ALA A 1226 24.42 12.55 -26.05
N VAL A 1227 25.43 13.44 -26.02
CA VAL A 1227 25.61 14.43 -24.95
C VAL A 1227 24.44 15.40 -24.89
N PHE A 1228 23.98 15.93 -26.03
CA PHE A 1228 22.84 16.86 -26.10
C PHE A 1228 21.57 16.24 -25.50
N LEU A 1229 21.14 15.09 -26.04
CA LEU A 1229 19.92 14.40 -25.61
C LEU A 1229 19.97 14.01 -24.13
N SER A 1230 21.11 13.49 -23.68
CA SER A 1230 21.33 13.14 -22.27
C SER A 1230 21.29 14.37 -21.36
N SER A 1231 21.82 15.52 -21.80
CA SER A 1231 21.85 16.75 -21.00
C SER A 1231 20.47 17.42 -20.88
N VAL A 1232 19.66 17.38 -21.95
CA VAL A 1232 18.23 17.77 -21.87
C VAL A 1232 17.54 16.91 -20.81
N ASN A 1233 17.78 15.60 -20.85
CA ASN A 1233 17.14 14.64 -19.94
C ASN A 1233 17.59 14.77 -18.48
N ILE A 1234 18.89 14.92 -18.21
CA ILE A 1234 19.43 15.14 -16.85
C ILE A 1234 18.80 16.39 -16.23
N VAL A 1235 18.96 17.55 -16.89
CA VAL A 1235 18.56 18.82 -16.29
C VAL A 1235 17.04 18.94 -16.24
N GLY A 1236 16.34 18.50 -17.29
CA GLY A 1236 14.89 18.44 -17.32
C GLY A 1236 14.33 17.51 -16.25
N GLY A 1237 14.77 16.26 -16.20
CA GLY A 1237 14.29 15.25 -15.26
C GLY A 1237 14.52 15.63 -13.79
N PHE A 1238 15.71 16.12 -13.42
CA PHE A 1238 15.97 16.55 -12.04
C PHE A 1238 15.19 17.83 -11.66
N ALA A 1239 15.00 18.78 -12.58
CA ALA A 1239 14.21 19.98 -12.33
C ALA A 1239 12.71 19.65 -12.15
N VAL A 1240 12.15 18.82 -13.04
CA VAL A 1240 10.79 18.29 -12.95
C VAL A 1240 10.56 17.56 -11.63
N THR A 1241 11.48 16.67 -11.27
CA THR A 1241 11.42 15.94 -9.99
C THR A 1241 11.47 16.90 -8.80
N HIS A 1242 12.42 17.84 -8.79
CA HIS A 1242 12.53 18.80 -7.70
C HIS A 1242 11.23 19.59 -7.51
N ARG A 1243 10.63 20.04 -8.62
CA ARG A 1243 9.35 20.77 -8.62
C ARG A 1243 8.21 19.93 -8.03
N MET A 1244 8.11 18.64 -8.38
CA MET A 1244 7.13 17.74 -7.74
C MET A 1244 7.38 17.57 -6.24
N LEU A 1245 8.63 17.31 -5.85
CA LEU A 1245 8.99 17.04 -4.46
C LEU A 1245 8.84 18.27 -3.56
N GLN A 1246 8.89 19.49 -4.10
CA GLN A 1246 8.57 20.72 -3.38
C GLN A 1246 7.08 20.85 -3.01
N MET A 1247 6.17 20.18 -3.72
CA MET A 1247 4.72 20.25 -3.44
C MET A 1247 4.33 19.37 -2.25
N PHE A 1248 5.10 18.30 -1.96
CA PHE A 1248 4.90 17.46 -0.77
C PHE A 1248 5.43 18.14 0.50
N LYS A 1249 4.76 19.23 0.92
CA LYS A 1249 5.01 19.90 2.20
C LYS A 1249 4.36 19.10 3.34
N GLN A 1250 5.03 19.05 4.48
CA GLN A 1250 4.40 18.69 5.74
C GLN A 1250 3.97 19.97 6.44
N ASP A 1251 2.68 20.08 6.78
CA ASP A 1251 2.25 21.11 7.72
C ASP A 1251 2.94 20.88 9.07
N SER A 1252 3.58 21.93 9.57
CA SER A 1252 4.01 21.95 10.96
C SER A 1252 2.75 22.03 11.84
N PRO A 1253 2.56 21.13 12.83
CA PRO A 1253 1.36 21.17 13.66
C PRO A 1253 1.27 22.51 14.39
N GLN A 1254 0.16 23.23 14.17
CA GLN A 1254 -0.21 24.49 14.86
C GLN A 1254 -1.06 24.21 16.10
#